data_AF-A0A135I7W1-F1
#
_entry.id   AF-A0A135I7W1-F1
#
_cell.length_a   1.000
_cell.length_b   1.000
_cell.length_c   1.000
_cell.angle_alpha   90.00
_cell.angle_beta   90.00
_cell.angle_gamma   90.00
#
_symmetry.space_group_name_H-M   'P 1'
#
loop_
_entity.id
_entity.type
_entity.pdbx_description
1 polymer ?
#
loop_
_entity_poly.entity_id
_entity_poly.type
_entity_poly.pdbx_seq_one_letter_code
_entity_poly.pdbx_strand_id
1 'polypeptide(L)'
;MSKLNKITIALAGVMFSGYLHAADAGASGVVTFVPGETKVQNGEMVSYNGECFVAKNNPGVWETPTASSWFWEAAECSGEPTPDPDPTPDPDPDPTPDPDLGDVIPFIPGQTKVKNGDVVSYDGQCFIAKNNPGVWETPTASSWFWDVTECSGEPGEPEPEPTELSILSPANGQVLNTGDVVAITTRIDGNQAVKAEFWANSQKLATKTIDQNQTAYAQNWTPSEAGNATIKVVVLDKDNQTLKQQSVTVTVQEDVNEDFTAPVVRFVTPANGSTVNETDTVSISLNASDVDNDLARVVVNANNQQICSFDAANSQAFSCDWQPTQIGNITLNAIATDAQNLSSSARVQITVEEETVEPPPVTPPGGLCADFNVYPDWTQGNHATGGDIMVHNNIAYSAIYWTQSIPGSDSSWALHLNCDGTEPGTAPLLSLQNPMDPVRLEVAGWPNTFVVASPSTDAPATMTVEALNSDSLADLDALTNAFVAIIGQAEQAGKASVIIQSDVLDVATKDKGAALGSVAVKEALANAIAFTGSNIDLDAVNALSNDVKGWAQAHNLIFSALAPEATFGWSLSIGDFAYDIHSGRQSVWDEASVFTADMLDNFALYNADAANKADFVSFTKSASTDALSDDQWHNALEYVKQVTDYVNTPALLANMPTEQTSGYFMGDNQGKPQLRKAAYNNIFAILFDNDSAELTAKIDRYQETKVPLYYVGEDLEKGALTRIEALNQELANAESVMDNEAFLYETPQSQWIPSTVYKWNDFLDGLNAMHNIGVAGNKFWLMNDDVDDATNIKYAKVAIAAFLAQSMQETIRYNACDENNWSEVKYGAPADYPMTASCGQLGQKYADYGVNPSSGLDHAYSCPRDSKMEVSALTHAKWYGAPAPVFAAPDAVLEERGLLVNGAVGRWTNNGHCNDKPENVDTSKQVWERDECKVYVGQQAGSFIWDGSSQESVEGCGWWGRGVIQTTGRQNFGTLNHYLGRSHVDPENIGQTIDGVTVEAPPANPLYAELDFCTNPGLICSSEENKEIKWIAGLFYWVTSVQAYNDEGGQYSDWNYYRELKKYVDGGLQGSQFIDDVSGIVNRGCPDLTCSTGDVHNVKERRENFKLVLEKLGLDPR
;
A
#
# COMPACT_ATOMS: atom_id res chain seq x y z
N MET A 1 -27.75 29.56 -42.28
CA MET A 1 -28.74 29.76 -43.38
C MET A 1 -28.15 29.13 -44.65
N SER A 2 -28.88 28.47 -45.56
CA SER A 2 -30.34 28.31 -45.70
C SER A 2 -30.76 26.97 -46.33
N LYS A 3 -31.71 26.30 -45.65
CA LYS A 3 -32.71 25.30 -46.07
C LYS A 3 -32.88 24.95 -47.57
N LEU A 4 -33.10 23.66 -47.83
CA LEU A 4 -33.96 23.10 -48.89
C LEU A 4 -35.10 22.26 -48.26
N ASN A 5 -36.11 21.86 -49.06
CA ASN A 5 -37.38 21.24 -48.62
C ASN A 5 -37.22 19.78 -48.10
N LYS A 6 -37.91 19.27 -47.06
CA LYS A 6 -39.37 19.03 -46.84
C LYS A 6 -39.99 18.00 -47.81
N ILE A 7 -40.86 17.02 -47.47
CA ILE A 7 -41.55 16.46 -46.26
C ILE A 7 -42.34 15.19 -46.77
N THR A 8 -42.69 14.07 -46.10
CA THR A 8 -42.51 13.46 -44.74
C THR A 8 -42.78 11.92 -44.78
N ILE A 9 -42.13 11.17 -43.87
CA ILE A 9 -42.39 9.84 -43.25
C ILE A 9 -43.55 8.94 -43.76
N ALA A 10 -43.21 7.69 -44.14
CA ALA A 10 -43.88 6.39 -43.85
C ALA A 10 -43.14 5.26 -44.62
N LEU A 11 -42.99 4.00 -44.17
CA LEU A 11 -43.14 3.34 -42.86
C LEU A 11 -42.19 2.12 -42.85
N ALA A 12 -41.74 1.63 -41.69
CA ALA A 12 -41.00 0.36 -41.56
C ALA A 12 -41.84 -0.66 -40.76
N GLY A 13 -41.70 -1.96 -41.05
CA GLY A 13 -42.41 -2.99 -40.27
C GLY A 13 -42.32 -4.44 -40.77
N VAL A 14 -41.56 -5.25 -40.02
CA VAL A 14 -41.78 -6.70 -39.79
C VAL A 14 -41.42 -6.92 -38.31
N MET A 15 -42.34 -6.69 -37.37
CA MET A 15 -43.42 -7.59 -36.89
C MET A 15 -42.93 -8.64 -35.87
N PHE A 16 -42.96 -8.24 -34.60
CA PHE A 16 -42.93 -9.09 -33.39
C PHE A 16 -44.37 -9.50 -33.00
N SER A 17 -44.53 -10.34 -31.95
CA SER A 17 -45.79 -10.91 -31.37
C SER A 17 -46.22 -12.28 -31.94
N GLY A 18 -46.83 -13.21 -31.19
CA GLY A 18 -47.16 -13.33 -29.75
C GLY A 18 -47.17 -14.84 -29.37
N TYR A 19 -47.41 -15.33 -28.16
CA TYR A 19 -48.36 -15.01 -27.07
C TYR A 19 -47.73 -15.48 -25.71
N LEU A 20 -48.14 -15.08 -24.50
CA LEU A 20 -49.48 -15.20 -23.88
C LEU A 20 -49.66 -14.18 -22.73
N HIS A 21 -50.91 -13.92 -22.32
CA HIS A 21 -51.23 -13.03 -21.19
C HIS A 21 -51.48 -13.79 -19.88
N ALA A 22 -51.03 -13.18 -18.77
CA ALA A 22 -51.81 -13.02 -17.53
C ALA A 22 -51.48 -11.63 -16.96
N ALA A 23 -52.41 -10.98 -16.25
CA ALA A 23 -52.20 -9.65 -15.68
C ALA A 23 -53.08 -9.42 -14.45
N ASP A 24 -52.44 -9.11 -13.32
CA ASP A 24 -52.91 -8.44 -12.08
C ASP A 24 -51.74 -8.55 -11.07
N ALA A 25 -51.43 -7.59 -10.20
CA ALA A 25 -51.80 -6.18 -10.09
C ALA A 25 -50.79 -5.44 -9.18
N GLY A 26 -50.86 -4.10 -9.12
CA GLY A 26 -50.13 -3.26 -8.15
C GLY A 26 -48.81 -2.66 -8.64
N ALA A 27 -48.49 -1.44 -8.19
CA ALA A 27 -47.26 -0.74 -8.53
C ALA A 27 -46.84 0.28 -7.45
N SER A 28 -45.55 0.30 -7.11
CA SER A 28 -44.85 1.42 -6.47
C SER A 28 -43.34 1.21 -6.68
N GLY A 29 -42.54 2.19 -7.12
CA GLY A 29 -42.91 3.58 -7.42
C GLY A 29 -41.75 4.57 -7.28
N VAL A 30 -40.60 4.11 -6.75
CA VAL A 30 -39.43 4.93 -6.40
C VAL A 30 -38.20 4.44 -7.17
N VAL A 31 -37.39 5.36 -7.67
CA VAL A 31 -36.11 5.07 -8.33
C VAL A 31 -34.97 5.64 -7.48
N THR A 32 -33.87 4.90 -7.29
CA THR A 32 -32.70 5.43 -6.57
C THR A 32 -32.08 6.59 -7.33
N PHE A 33 -31.82 7.70 -6.64
CA PHE A 33 -31.13 8.86 -7.21
C PHE A 33 -29.62 8.61 -7.21
N VAL A 34 -29.03 8.51 -8.40
CA VAL A 34 -27.58 8.49 -8.62
C VAL A 34 -27.17 9.87 -9.14
N PRO A 35 -26.38 10.65 -8.38
CA PRO A 35 -25.94 11.98 -8.81
C PRO A 35 -25.23 11.91 -10.17
N GLY A 36 -25.65 12.76 -11.10
CA GLY A 36 -25.13 12.82 -12.48
C GLY A 36 -25.89 11.97 -13.50
N GLU A 37 -26.55 10.90 -13.06
CA GLU A 37 -27.22 9.94 -13.95
C GLU A 37 -28.74 10.07 -13.90
N THR A 38 -29.35 10.10 -12.71
CA THR A 38 -30.81 10.09 -12.56
C THR A 38 -31.43 11.43 -12.94
N LYS A 39 -32.24 11.44 -14.01
CA LYS A 39 -33.07 12.59 -14.42
C LYS A 39 -34.45 12.46 -13.80
N VAL A 40 -34.90 13.51 -13.11
CA VAL A 40 -36.16 13.51 -12.35
C VAL A 40 -37.00 14.73 -12.74
N GLN A 41 -38.31 14.53 -12.85
CA GLN A 41 -39.31 15.54 -13.21
C GLN A 41 -40.24 15.84 -12.04
N ASN A 42 -40.91 17.00 -12.09
CA ASN A 42 -41.83 17.46 -11.05
C ASN A 42 -42.93 16.43 -10.75
N GLY A 43 -43.02 16.00 -9.50
CA GLY A 43 -43.92 14.96 -9.01
C GLY A 43 -43.35 13.54 -9.00
N GLU A 44 -42.16 13.28 -9.57
CA GLU A 44 -41.50 11.97 -9.44
C GLU A 44 -40.86 11.81 -8.05
N MET A 45 -40.94 10.58 -7.52
CA MET A 45 -40.37 10.20 -6.22
C MET A 45 -39.09 9.38 -6.42
N VAL A 46 -38.02 9.77 -5.73
CA VAL A 46 -36.72 9.08 -5.75
C VAL A 46 -36.20 8.82 -4.34
N SER A 47 -35.44 7.75 -4.17
CA SER A 47 -34.75 7.44 -2.91
C SER A 47 -33.29 7.90 -2.96
N TYR A 48 -32.81 8.55 -1.90
CA TYR A 48 -31.42 8.97 -1.77
C TYR A 48 -30.98 8.81 -0.31
N ASN A 49 -29.87 8.12 -0.09
CA ASN A 49 -29.35 7.78 1.25
C ASN A 49 -30.39 7.13 2.20
N GLY A 50 -31.37 6.40 1.65
CA GLY A 50 -32.41 5.67 2.41
C GLY A 50 -33.70 6.45 2.65
N GLU A 51 -33.70 7.78 2.49
CA GLU A 51 -34.92 8.61 2.54
C GLU A 51 -35.53 8.76 1.13
N CYS A 52 -36.86 8.95 1.05
CA CYS A 52 -37.53 9.27 -0.21
C CYS A 52 -37.82 10.76 -0.34
N PHE A 53 -37.78 11.26 -1.57
CA PHE A 53 -38.01 12.66 -1.88
C PHE A 53 -38.86 12.81 -3.14
N VAL A 54 -39.80 13.75 -3.13
CA VAL A 54 -40.62 14.13 -4.29
C VAL A 54 -40.08 15.43 -4.87
N ALA A 55 -39.87 15.47 -6.18
CA ALA A 55 -39.45 16.69 -6.86
C ALA A 55 -40.61 17.71 -6.90
N LYS A 56 -40.41 18.91 -6.35
CA LYS A 56 -41.37 20.04 -6.41
C LYS A 56 -41.30 20.85 -7.72
N ASN A 57 -40.24 20.63 -8.50
CA ASN A 57 -39.86 21.31 -9.73
C ASN A 57 -39.17 20.28 -10.65
N ASN A 58 -38.57 20.70 -11.78
CA ASN A 58 -37.73 19.81 -12.60
C ASN A 58 -36.24 20.03 -12.24
N PRO A 59 -35.65 19.25 -11.30
CA PRO A 59 -34.24 19.33 -10.94
C PRO A 59 -33.28 18.91 -12.07
N GLY A 60 -32.02 19.32 -11.96
CA GLY A 60 -30.92 18.79 -12.76
C GLY A 60 -30.39 17.47 -12.17
N VAL A 61 -29.62 16.71 -12.96
CA VAL A 61 -29.07 15.39 -12.53
C VAL A 61 -28.11 15.46 -11.33
N TRP A 62 -27.57 16.65 -11.02
CA TRP A 62 -26.68 16.88 -9.87
C TRP A 62 -27.36 17.65 -8.72
N GLU A 63 -28.63 18.04 -8.85
CA GLU A 63 -29.41 18.67 -7.77
C GLU A 63 -29.86 17.58 -6.79
N THR A 64 -29.00 17.20 -5.85
CA THR A 64 -29.22 16.04 -4.96
C THR A 64 -30.44 16.20 -4.05
N PRO A 65 -31.25 15.13 -3.88
CA PRO A 65 -32.36 15.13 -2.94
C PRO A 65 -31.93 15.45 -1.51
N THR A 66 -32.68 16.34 -0.87
CA THR A 66 -32.39 16.89 0.46
C THR A 66 -33.69 17.25 1.18
N ALA A 67 -33.71 17.13 2.50
CA ALA A 67 -34.90 17.36 3.32
C ALA A 67 -35.33 18.84 3.30
N SER A 68 -36.29 19.16 2.43
CA SER A 68 -36.87 20.49 2.20
C SER A 68 -35.96 21.50 1.48
N SER A 69 -35.99 21.49 0.15
CA SER A 69 -35.33 22.48 -0.71
C SER A 69 -36.29 23.10 -1.74
N TRP A 70 -35.79 23.97 -2.62
CA TRP A 70 -36.57 24.51 -3.75
C TRP A 70 -36.96 23.43 -4.77
N PHE A 71 -36.18 22.35 -4.85
CA PHE A 71 -36.42 21.24 -5.78
C PHE A 71 -37.06 20.02 -5.11
N TRP A 72 -36.93 19.82 -3.80
CA TRP A 72 -37.25 18.55 -3.13
C TRP A 72 -38.13 18.70 -1.88
N GLU A 73 -39.15 17.85 -1.77
CA GLU A 73 -39.92 17.52 -0.56
C GLU A 73 -39.40 16.20 0.01
N ALA A 74 -39.32 16.01 1.33
CA ALA A 74 -39.14 14.67 1.91
C ALA A 74 -40.49 13.91 1.92
N ALA A 75 -40.46 12.59 1.74
CA ALA A 75 -41.64 11.73 1.63
C ALA A 75 -41.37 10.29 2.13
N GLU A 76 -42.42 9.53 2.41
CA GLU A 76 -42.34 8.13 2.83
C GLU A 76 -42.36 7.15 1.65
N CYS A 77 -41.57 6.07 1.73
CA CYS A 77 -41.22 5.20 0.61
C CYS A 77 -42.22 4.07 0.25
N SER A 78 -43.53 4.33 0.10
CA SER A 78 -44.46 3.40 -0.63
C SER A 78 -45.87 3.97 -0.86
N GLY A 79 -46.56 3.53 -1.92
CA GLY A 79 -48.02 3.75 -2.14
C GLY A 79 -48.89 2.76 -1.34
N GLU A 80 -50.19 2.98 -1.10
CA GLU A 80 -51.23 3.50 -2.00
C GLU A 80 -52.03 4.74 -1.47
N PRO A 81 -52.85 5.42 -2.32
CA PRO A 81 -53.41 6.74 -2.01
C PRO A 81 -54.77 6.76 -1.29
N THR A 82 -54.96 7.73 -0.40
CA THR A 82 -56.29 8.15 0.11
C THR A 82 -56.92 9.25 -0.76
N PRO A 83 -58.23 9.22 -1.06
CA PRO A 83 -58.87 10.19 -1.95
C PRO A 83 -59.33 11.50 -1.27
N ASP A 84 -59.23 12.59 -2.05
CA ASP A 84 -59.75 13.96 -1.88
C ASP A 84 -61.32 14.00 -1.71
N PRO A 85 -62.00 15.07 -1.19
CA PRO A 85 -61.57 16.48 -1.18
C PRO A 85 -61.91 17.41 0.02
N ASP A 86 -61.28 18.59 -0.01
CA ASP A 86 -61.48 19.86 0.74
C ASP A 86 -62.97 20.30 0.90
N PRO A 87 -63.42 20.87 2.06
CA PRO A 87 -63.17 22.30 2.39
C PRO A 87 -62.97 22.71 3.89
N THR A 88 -62.25 23.82 4.09
CA THR A 88 -62.24 24.73 5.28
C THR A 88 -63.66 25.08 5.84
N PRO A 89 -63.88 25.47 7.14
CA PRO A 89 -63.06 26.43 7.93
C PRO A 89 -62.98 26.33 9.50
N ASP A 90 -62.05 27.10 10.08
CA ASP A 90 -62.11 28.09 11.21
C ASP A 90 -63.37 28.13 12.17
N PRO A 91 -63.27 28.63 13.43
CA PRO A 91 -62.57 28.09 14.63
C PRO A 91 -63.45 28.08 15.94
N ASP A 92 -62.99 27.38 17.01
CA ASP A 92 -63.39 27.51 18.45
C ASP A 92 -64.90 27.39 18.85
N PRO A 93 -65.32 27.12 20.13
CA PRO A 93 -64.54 27.11 21.39
C PRO A 93 -64.80 25.97 22.41
N ASP A 94 -63.96 25.98 23.46
CA ASP A 94 -64.15 25.58 24.88
C ASP A 94 -64.23 24.09 25.33
N PRO A 95 -63.54 23.68 26.43
CA PRO A 95 -63.45 22.29 26.93
C PRO A 95 -64.00 22.07 28.38
N THR A 96 -63.44 21.06 29.11
CA THR A 96 -63.61 20.68 30.54
C THR A 96 -64.86 19.87 30.94
N PRO A 97 -64.82 18.98 31.98
CA PRO A 97 -63.74 18.71 32.96
C PRO A 97 -62.78 17.54 32.55
N ASP A 98 -61.46 17.51 32.82
CA ASP A 98 -60.63 17.89 34.00
C ASP A 98 -60.56 16.76 35.07
N PRO A 99 -59.38 16.47 35.70
CA PRO A 99 -58.12 16.06 35.06
C PRO A 99 -57.48 14.81 35.73
N ASP A 100 -56.31 14.38 35.24
CA ASP A 100 -55.39 13.45 35.94
C ASP A 100 -54.01 14.13 36.07
N LEU A 101 -53.30 13.89 37.19
CA LEU A 101 -52.09 14.64 37.57
C LEU A 101 -50.83 13.75 37.52
N GLY A 102 -49.96 14.05 36.55
CA GLY A 102 -48.72 13.29 36.29
C GLY A 102 -47.53 13.65 37.19
N ASP A 103 -46.40 12.98 36.91
CA ASP A 103 -45.15 13.08 37.66
C ASP A 103 -44.55 14.50 37.71
N VAL A 104 -43.82 14.81 38.79
CA VAL A 104 -43.21 16.14 39.01
C VAL A 104 -41.92 16.30 38.19
N ILE A 105 -41.95 17.20 37.20
CA ILE A 105 -40.86 17.42 36.24
C ILE A 105 -39.86 18.45 36.79
N PRO A 106 -38.53 18.19 36.81
CA PRO A 106 -37.54 19.22 37.16
C PRO A 106 -37.52 20.37 36.13
N PHE A 107 -37.65 21.63 36.59
CA PHE A 107 -37.59 22.79 35.71
C PHE A 107 -36.15 23.31 35.52
N ILE A 108 -35.73 23.45 34.26
CA ILE A 108 -34.44 24.01 33.86
C ILE A 108 -34.71 25.21 32.94
N PRO A 109 -34.42 26.46 33.37
CA PRO A 109 -34.63 27.64 32.56
C PRO A 109 -33.90 27.56 31.21
N GLY A 110 -34.66 27.78 30.14
CA GLY A 110 -34.23 27.68 28.75
C GLY A 110 -34.39 26.31 28.10
N GLN A 111 -34.74 25.27 28.87
CA GLN A 111 -34.83 23.89 28.38
C GLN A 111 -36.18 23.23 28.69
N THR A 112 -36.65 23.29 29.93
CA THR A 112 -37.92 22.64 30.31
C THR A 112 -39.11 23.37 29.74
N LYS A 113 -39.77 22.77 28.73
CA LYS A 113 -41.03 23.24 28.17
C LYS A 113 -42.18 22.41 28.74
N VAL A 114 -43.12 23.07 29.42
CA VAL A 114 -44.30 22.44 30.03
C VAL A 114 -45.59 23.14 29.60
N LYS A 115 -46.69 22.40 29.62
CA LYS A 115 -48.06 22.84 29.30
C LYS A 115 -48.86 23.04 30.59
N ASN A 116 -50.00 23.72 30.49
CA ASN A 116 -50.91 23.87 31.62
C ASN A 116 -51.29 22.54 32.27
N GLY A 117 -51.24 22.48 33.60
CA GLY A 117 -51.52 21.29 34.39
C GLY A 117 -50.30 20.44 34.73
N ASP A 118 -49.17 20.59 34.03
CA ASP A 118 -47.92 19.93 34.41
C ASP A 118 -47.41 20.50 35.74
N VAL A 119 -47.00 19.62 36.67
CA VAL A 119 -46.37 20.02 37.93
C VAL A 119 -44.85 19.95 37.78
N VAL A 120 -44.18 21.04 38.16
CA VAL A 120 -42.70 21.13 38.10
C VAL A 120 -42.10 21.39 39.47
N SER A 121 -40.88 20.92 39.69
CA SER A 121 -40.06 21.31 40.84
C SER A 121 -38.99 22.33 40.42
N TYR A 122 -38.87 23.41 41.18
CA TYR A 122 -37.87 24.46 40.96
C TYR A 122 -37.48 25.13 42.28
N ASP A 123 -36.19 25.35 42.50
CA ASP A 123 -35.61 25.99 43.71
C ASP A 123 -36.19 25.46 45.05
N GLY A 124 -36.47 24.15 45.11
CA GLY A 124 -37.01 23.47 46.30
C GLY A 124 -38.53 23.59 46.51
N GLN A 125 -39.28 24.22 45.60
CA GLN A 125 -40.74 24.30 45.65
C GLN A 125 -41.39 23.63 44.42
N CYS A 126 -42.63 23.16 44.58
CA CYS A 126 -43.43 22.65 43.48
C CYS A 126 -44.39 23.73 42.96
N PHE A 127 -44.54 23.79 41.64
CA PHE A 127 -45.43 24.73 40.96
C PHE A 127 -46.23 24.00 39.89
N ILE A 128 -47.51 24.32 39.74
CA ILE A 128 -48.31 23.86 38.60
C ILE A 128 -48.35 24.93 37.52
N ALA A 129 -48.10 24.53 36.27
CA ALA A 129 -48.06 25.41 35.12
C ALA A 129 -49.47 25.93 34.77
N LYS A 130 -49.58 27.23 34.48
CA LYS A 130 -50.79 27.88 33.94
C LYS A 130 -50.44 28.93 32.88
N ASN A 131 -51.39 29.27 32.03
CA ASN A 131 -51.23 30.25 30.94
C ASN A 131 -50.06 29.95 29.95
N ASN A 132 -49.62 28.69 29.87
CA ASN A 132 -48.59 28.13 29.00
C ASN A 132 -47.25 28.88 29.07
N PRO A 133 -46.46 28.71 30.15
CA PRO A 133 -45.11 29.28 30.25
C PRO A 133 -44.23 28.84 29.07
N GLY A 134 -43.42 29.77 28.57
CA GLY A 134 -42.27 29.41 27.75
C GLY A 134 -41.13 28.85 28.59
N VAL A 135 -40.05 28.44 27.93
CA VAL A 135 -38.92 27.77 28.60
C VAL A 135 -38.13 28.70 29.55
N TRP A 136 -38.25 30.02 29.42
CA TRP A 136 -37.50 30.99 30.25
C TRP A 136 -38.34 31.60 31.38
N GLU A 137 -39.66 31.48 31.30
CA GLU A 137 -40.68 31.97 32.22
C GLU A 137 -40.61 31.21 33.56
N THR A 138 -39.58 31.48 34.35
CA THR A 138 -39.14 30.66 35.49
C THR A 138 -40.19 30.59 36.63
N PRO A 139 -40.45 29.41 37.23
CA PRO A 139 -41.40 29.23 38.32
C PRO A 139 -41.16 30.15 39.51
N THR A 140 -42.19 30.91 39.89
CA THR A 140 -42.18 31.84 41.03
C THR A 140 -43.58 32.01 41.63
N ALA A 141 -43.66 32.13 42.96
CA ALA A 141 -44.90 32.07 43.75
C ALA A 141 -45.92 33.21 43.54
N SER A 142 -45.64 34.16 42.64
CA SER A 142 -46.53 35.27 42.30
C SER A 142 -46.48 35.63 40.81
N SER A 143 -46.27 34.64 39.95
CA SER A 143 -46.26 34.80 38.50
C SER A 143 -47.66 34.66 37.89
N TRP A 144 -47.87 35.24 36.71
CA TRP A 144 -49.04 34.95 35.87
C TRP A 144 -49.05 33.49 35.40
N PHE A 145 -47.88 32.85 35.28
CA PHE A 145 -47.70 31.54 34.65
C PHE A 145 -47.65 30.34 35.63
N TRP A 146 -47.66 30.58 36.94
CA TRP A 146 -47.43 29.54 37.94
C TRP A 146 -48.29 29.72 39.18
N ASP A 147 -48.83 28.64 39.72
CA ASP A 147 -49.34 28.58 41.10
C ASP A 147 -48.47 27.63 41.92
N VAL A 148 -48.22 27.98 43.18
CA VAL A 148 -47.51 27.09 44.13
C VAL A 148 -48.41 25.91 44.47
N THR A 149 -47.85 24.71 44.48
CA THR A 149 -48.53 23.49 44.94
C THR A 149 -47.63 22.72 45.91
N GLU A 150 -48.22 21.87 46.75
CA GLU A 150 -47.46 21.07 47.71
C GLU A 150 -46.75 19.91 47.00
N CYS A 151 -45.42 19.84 47.12
CA CYS A 151 -44.70 18.59 46.88
C CYS A 151 -45.17 17.54 47.91
N SER A 152 -45.34 16.28 47.52
CA SER A 152 -46.07 15.27 48.30
C SER A 152 -45.32 14.73 49.54
N GLY A 153 -45.30 15.51 50.62
CA GLY A 153 -45.10 15.04 52.00
C GLY A 153 -43.86 15.57 52.73
N GLU A 154 -44.05 16.51 53.67
CA GLU A 154 -43.00 16.99 54.59
C GLU A 154 -42.77 16.07 55.82
N PRO A 155 -41.55 16.06 56.40
CA PRO A 155 -41.23 15.40 57.67
C PRO A 155 -41.33 16.33 58.90
N GLY A 156 -41.40 15.73 60.09
CA GLY A 156 -41.33 16.43 61.39
C GLY A 156 -40.63 15.60 62.47
N GLU A 157 -39.92 16.27 63.39
CA GLU A 157 -38.94 15.71 64.34
C GLU A 157 -39.41 15.89 65.82
N PRO A 158 -38.77 15.28 66.84
CA PRO A 158 -38.68 13.84 67.14
C PRO A 158 -39.41 13.43 68.46
N GLU A 159 -39.60 12.11 68.64
CA GLU A 159 -39.80 11.46 69.95
C GLU A 159 -38.62 10.48 70.23
N PRO A 160 -38.41 9.97 71.47
CA PRO A 160 -37.11 9.44 71.87
C PRO A 160 -36.72 8.14 71.14
N GLU A 161 -35.76 8.24 70.21
CA GLU A 161 -35.07 7.19 69.45
C GLU A 161 -35.67 5.78 69.62
N PRO A 162 -36.83 5.52 68.98
CA PRO A 162 -37.46 4.21 69.03
C PRO A 162 -36.54 3.20 68.37
N THR A 163 -36.52 1.95 68.86
CA THR A 163 -35.73 0.89 68.19
C THR A 163 -36.23 0.71 66.76
N GLU A 164 -35.41 1.15 65.82
CA GLU A 164 -35.64 1.08 64.39
C GLU A 164 -35.37 -0.35 63.90
N LEU A 165 -36.20 -0.81 62.98
CA LEU A 165 -36.01 -2.04 62.24
C LEU A 165 -36.58 -1.82 60.85
N SER A 166 -35.71 -1.85 59.84
CA SER A 166 -36.08 -1.91 58.44
C SER A 166 -35.45 -3.12 57.78
N ILE A 167 -36.28 -4.01 57.22
CA ILE A 167 -35.86 -5.06 56.30
C ILE A 167 -35.56 -4.37 54.96
N LEU A 168 -34.28 -4.39 54.57
CA LEU A 168 -33.77 -3.75 53.36
C LEU A 168 -33.82 -4.70 52.16
N SER A 169 -33.68 -6.01 52.41
CA SER A 169 -33.85 -7.07 51.41
C SER A 169 -34.32 -8.37 52.10
N PRO A 170 -35.14 -9.19 51.43
CA PRO A 170 -35.88 -8.88 50.21
C PRO A 170 -36.98 -7.84 50.46
N ALA A 171 -37.44 -7.18 49.40
CA ALA A 171 -38.52 -6.19 49.47
C ALA A 171 -39.90 -6.84 49.61
N ASN A 172 -40.86 -6.14 50.20
CA ASN A 172 -42.23 -6.64 50.31
C ASN A 172 -42.92 -6.70 48.93
N GLY A 173 -43.35 -7.90 48.53
CA GLY A 173 -43.89 -8.20 47.21
C GLY A 173 -42.85 -8.76 46.24
N GLN A 174 -41.56 -8.82 46.61
CA GLN A 174 -40.50 -9.34 45.75
C GLN A 174 -40.76 -10.80 45.37
N VAL A 175 -40.53 -11.11 44.09
CA VAL A 175 -40.51 -12.48 43.57
C VAL A 175 -39.13 -13.10 43.80
N LEU A 176 -39.08 -14.37 44.18
CA LEU A 176 -37.87 -15.14 44.48
C LEU A 176 -38.04 -16.57 43.94
N ASN A 177 -36.95 -17.26 43.61
CA ASN A 177 -37.01 -18.62 43.09
C ASN A 177 -36.74 -19.67 44.19
N THR A 178 -37.25 -20.89 44.02
CA THR A 178 -36.90 -22.03 44.89
C THR A 178 -35.46 -22.48 44.69
N GLY A 179 -34.67 -22.60 45.75
CA GLY A 179 -33.27 -23.03 45.70
C GLY A 179 -32.25 -21.89 45.85
N ASP A 180 -32.63 -20.65 45.51
CA ASP A 180 -31.77 -19.48 45.60
C ASP A 180 -31.35 -19.11 47.04
N VAL A 181 -30.17 -18.49 47.18
CA VAL A 181 -29.65 -18.02 48.48
C VAL A 181 -29.99 -16.54 48.70
N VAL A 182 -31.15 -16.31 49.31
CA VAL A 182 -31.71 -14.97 49.56
C VAL A 182 -31.11 -14.38 50.84
N ALA A 183 -30.36 -13.29 50.72
CA ALA A 183 -29.79 -12.57 51.86
C ALA A 183 -30.83 -11.64 52.51
N ILE A 184 -31.41 -12.05 53.64
CA ILE A 184 -32.30 -11.19 54.45
C ILE A 184 -31.44 -10.14 55.15
N THR A 185 -31.42 -8.91 54.63
CA THR A 185 -30.67 -7.79 55.21
C THR A 185 -31.61 -6.84 55.94
N THR A 186 -31.16 -6.35 57.09
CA THR A 186 -31.91 -5.43 57.96
C THR A 186 -31.01 -4.33 58.49
N ARG A 187 -31.52 -3.11 58.56
CA ARG A 187 -30.99 -2.09 59.47
C ARG A 187 -31.75 -2.18 60.79
N ILE A 188 -31.00 -2.22 61.88
CA ILE A 188 -31.48 -2.19 63.26
C ILE A 188 -30.70 -1.09 63.97
N ASP A 189 -31.41 -0.14 64.56
CA ASP A 189 -30.80 0.92 65.36
C ASP A 189 -31.59 1.11 66.67
N GLY A 190 -30.98 1.72 67.67
CA GLY A 190 -31.61 2.03 68.95
C GLY A 190 -30.97 1.32 70.16
N ASN A 191 -30.66 2.15 71.16
CA ASN A 191 -29.81 1.88 72.32
C ASN A 191 -30.27 0.75 73.28
N GLN A 192 -31.42 0.12 73.03
CA GLN A 192 -31.99 -0.94 73.87
C GLN A 192 -31.96 -2.33 73.21
N ALA A 193 -31.66 -2.41 71.91
CA ALA A 193 -31.56 -3.66 71.18
C ALA A 193 -30.37 -4.51 71.65
N VAL A 194 -30.61 -5.80 71.92
CA VAL A 194 -29.57 -6.75 72.37
C VAL A 194 -29.52 -7.99 71.48
N LYS A 195 -30.65 -8.40 70.87
CA LYS A 195 -30.71 -9.54 69.94
C LYS A 195 -31.66 -9.24 68.79
N ALA A 196 -31.43 -9.86 67.64
CA ALA A 196 -32.41 -9.96 66.56
C ALA A 196 -32.61 -11.40 66.11
N GLU A 197 -33.86 -11.81 65.94
CA GLU A 197 -34.24 -13.14 65.47
C GLU A 197 -34.78 -13.04 64.05
N PHE A 198 -34.19 -13.81 63.14
CA PHE A 198 -34.55 -13.89 61.74
C PHE A 198 -35.40 -15.13 61.50
N TRP A 199 -36.53 -14.97 60.82
CA TRP A 199 -37.52 -16.01 60.56
C TRP A 199 -37.96 -15.99 59.09
N ALA A 200 -38.26 -17.17 58.55
CA ALA A 200 -39.06 -17.32 57.34
C ALA A 200 -40.26 -18.23 57.66
N ASN A 201 -41.46 -17.77 57.32
CA ASN A 201 -42.73 -18.38 57.73
C ASN A 201 -42.77 -18.61 59.26
N SER A 202 -42.95 -19.86 59.69
CA SER A 202 -42.92 -20.26 61.11
C SER A 202 -41.55 -20.76 61.59
N GLN A 203 -40.54 -20.80 60.72
CA GLN A 203 -39.21 -21.31 61.03
C GLN A 203 -38.26 -20.18 61.41
N LYS A 204 -37.59 -20.34 62.56
CA LYS A 204 -36.46 -19.48 62.95
C LYS A 204 -35.22 -19.92 62.18
N LEU A 205 -34.57 -18.96 61.53
CA LEU A 205 -33.34 -19.15 60.75
C LEU A 205 -32.11 -18.94 61.63
N ALA A 206 -32.09 -17.83 62.38
CA ALA A 206 -30.99 -17.49 63.29
C ALA A 206 -31.45 -16.52 64.39
N THR A 207 -30.68 -16.47 65.48
CA THR A 207 -30.68 -15.35 66.43
C THR A 207 -29.29 -14.76 66.45
N LYS A 208 -29.16 -13.45 66.22
CA LYS A 208 -27.89 -12.71 66.27
C LYS A 208 -27.90 -11.75 67.47
N THR A 209 -26.73 -11.54 68.06
CA THR A 209 -26.53 -10.51 69.10
C THR A 209 -26.32 -9.17 68.40
N ILE A 210 -26.85 -8.09 68.97
CA ILE A 210 -26.68 -6.72 68.47
C ILE A 210 -25.45 -6.09 69.12
N ASP A 211 -24.56 -5.52 68.31
CA ASP A 211 -23.50 -4.61 68.73
C ASP A 211 -23.98 -3.17 68.45
N GLN A 212 -23.85 -2.28 69.44
CA GLN A 212 -24.32 -0.89 69.32
C GLN A 212 -23.49 -0.05 68.33
N ASN A 213 -22.36 -0.56 67.84
CA ASN A 213 -21.54 0.07 66.80
C ASN A 213 -21.85 -0.45 65.39
N GLN A 214 -22.79 -1.42 65.25
CA GLN A 214 -23.16 -2.02 63.98
C GLN A 214 -24.68 -1.91 63.80
N THR A 215 -25.13 -1.19 62.79
CA THR A 215 -26.57 -1.03 62.50
C THR A 215 -27.08 -1.95 61.39
N ALA A 216 -26.21 -2.60 60.62
CA ALA A 216 -26.60 -3.49 59.52
C ALA A 216 -26.39 -4.98 59.87
N TYR A 217 -27.43 -5.80 59.71
CA TYR A 217 -27.43 -7.24 60.01
C TYR A 217 -28.01 -8.03 58.85
N ALA A 218 -27.32 -9.11 58.46
CA ALA A 218 -27.74 -9.99 57.36
C ALA A 218 -27.90 -11.44 57.82
N GLN A 219 -28.85 -12.19 57.26
CA GLN A 219 -29.01 -13.63 57.43
C GLN A 219 -29.51 -14.27 56.13
N ASN A 220 -28.78 -15.26 55.61
CA ASN A 220 -29.19 -15.96 54.41
C ASN A 220 -30.33 -16.94 54.71
N TRP A 221 -31.24 -17.09 53.74
CA TRP A 221 -32.34 -18.03 53.70
C TRP A 221 -32.44 -18.61 52.29
N THR A 222 -32.74 -19.90 52.18
CA THR A 222 -33.04 -20.55 50.90
C THR A 222 -34.50 -21.01 50.89
N PRO A 223 -35.35 -20.54 49.96
CA PRO A 223 -36.70 -21.05 49.82
C PRO A 223 -36.67 -22.49 49.28
N SER A 224 -37.36 -23.41 49.95
CA SER A 224 -37.40 -24.84 49.56
C SER A 224 -38.72 -25.28 48.95
N GLU A 225 -39.74 -24.42 48.95
CA GLU A 225 -41.09 -24.67 48.46
C GLU A 225 -41.64 -23.37 47.85
N ALA A 226 -42.37 -23.47 46.74
CA ALA A 226 -43.00 -22.31 46.10
C ALA A 226 -44.30 -21.89 46.79
N GLY A 227 -44.62 -20.60 46.69
CA GLY A 227 -45.76 -19.95 47.34
C GLY A 227 -45.36 -18.67 48.10
N ASN A 228 -46.36 -17.99 48.67
CA ASN A 228 -46.10 -16.76 49.43
C ASN A 228 -45.44 -17.08 50.77
N ALA A 229 -44.20 -16.61 50.97
CA ALA A 229 -43.46 -16.73 52.21
C ALA A 229 -43.44 -15.40 52.97
N THR A 230 -43.54 -15.44 54.30
CA THR A 230 -43.42 -14.27 55.17
C THR A 230 -42.08 -14.28 55.88
N ILE A 231 -41.16 -13.41 55.48
CA ILE A 231 -39.92 -13.16 56.21
C ILE A 231 -40.22 -12.20 57.35
N LYS A 232 -39.68 -12.46 58.54
CA LYS A 232 -39.90 -11.65 59.74
C LYS A 232 -38.62 -11.52 60.55
N VAL A 233 -38.32 -10.30 60.98
CA VAL A 233 -37.24 -10.01 61.93
C VAL A 233 -37.82 -9.43 63.22
N VAL A 234 -37.31 -9.89 64.36
CA VAL A 234 -37.81 -9.55 65.71
C VAL A 234 -36.62 -9.10 66.56
N VAL A 235 -36.61 -7.84 66.98
CA VAL A 235 -35.58 -7.24 67.83
C VAL A 235 -36.00 -7.32 69.30
N LEU A 236 -35.11 -7.82 70.14
CA LEU A 236 -35.33 -8.13 71.55
C LEU A 236 -34.38 -7.33 72.46
N ASP A 237 -34.87 -6.97 73.65
CA ASP A 237 -34.06 -6.40 74.73
C ASP A 237 -33.24 -7.45 75.52
N LYS A 238 -32.53 -6.99 76.53
CA LYS A 238 -31.74 -7.83 77.47
C LYS A 238 -32.57 -8.86 78.25
N ASP A 239 -33.86 -8.59 78.48
CA ASP A 239 -34.80 -9.44 79.22
C ASP A 239 -35.60 -10.37 78.27
N ASN A 240 -35.29 -10.31 76.96
CA ASN A 240 -35.94 -11.00 75.84
C ASN A 240 -37.36 -10.54 75.51
N GLN A 241 -37.73 -9.30 75.84
CA GLN A 241 -38.97 -8.68 75.37
C GLN A 241 -38.78 -8.07 73.98
N THR A 242 -39.81 -8.15 73.13
CA THR A 242 -39.78 -7.57 71.78
C THR A 242 -39.88 -6.04 71.85
N LEU A 243 -38.83 -5.36 71.36
CA LEU A 243 -38.78 -3.92 71.17
C LEU A 243 -39.44 -3.51 69.86
N LYS A 244 -39.13 -4.25 68.78
CA LYS A 244 -39.64 -4.02 67.43
C LYS A 244 -39.72 -5.33 66.68
N GLN A 245 -40.67 -5.46 65.76
CA GLN A 245 -40.66 -6.51 64.75
C GLN A 245 -41.21 -5.96 63.43
N GLN A 246 -40.73 -6.50 62.32
CA GLN A 246 -41.21 -6.21 60.98
C GLN A 246 -41.28 -7.53 60.20
N SER A 247 -42.19 -7.59 59.23
CA SER A 247 -42.27 -8.68 58.28
C SER A 247 -42.50 -8.15 56.87
N VAL A 248 -41.93 -8.84 55.89
CA VAL A 248 -42.17 -8.66 54.47
C VAL A 248 -42.71 -9.98 53.91
N THR A 249 -43.73 -9.90 53.06
CA THR A 249 -44.20 -11.06 52.28
C THR A 249 -43.48 -11.07 50.94
N VAL A 250 -43.01 -12.23 50.51
CA VAL A 250 -42.34 -12.47 49.23
C VAL A 250 -43.02 -13.62 48.50
N THR A 251 -43.04 -13.57 47.18
CA THR A 251 -43.67 -14.59 46.33
C THR A 251 -42.60 -15.53 45.84
N VAL A 252 -42.48 -16.71 46.46
CA VAL A 252 -41.57 -17.75 45.94
C VAL A 252 -42.26 -18.43 44.76
N GLN A 253 -41.59 -18.51 43.62
CA GLN A 253 -42.07 -19.27 42.45
C GLN A 253 -41.23 -20.54 42.28
N GLU A 254 -41.79 -21.56 41.62
CA GLU A 254 -41.00 -22.73 41.23
C GLU A 254 -39.95 -22.26 40.22
N ASP A 255 -38.71 -22.66 40.46
CA ASP A 255 -37.56 -22.26 39.66
C ASP A 255 -37.57 -22.98 38.31
N VAL A 256 -38.14 -22.32 37.30
CA VAL A 256 -38.06 -22.77 35.90
C VAL A 256 -36.72 -22.28 35.34
N ASN A 257 -35.66 -23.02 35.68
CA ASN A 257 -34.35 -22.87 35.05
C ASN A 257 -34.45 -23.32 33.58
N GLU A 258 -34.78 -22.37 32.70
CA GLU A 258 -34.39 -22.42 31.30
C GLU A 258 -32.92 -21.95 31.25
N ASP A 259 -32.00 -22.92 31.31
CA ASP A 259 -30.55 -22.70 31.15
C ASP A 259 -30.28 -22.15 29.74
N PHE A 260 -30.21 -20.83 29.58
CA PHE A 260 -29.97 -20.21 28.28
C PHE A 260 -28.62 -20.66 27.68
N THR A 261 -28.64 -21.35 26.53
CA THR A 261 -27.46 -22.05 25.98
C THR A 261 -26.95 -21.47 24.67
N ALA A 262 -26.08 -20.46 24.81
CA ALA A 262 -25.41 -19.71 23.74
C ALA A 262 -25.14 -20.52 22.44
N PRO A 263 -25.49 -19.94 21.26
CA PRO A 263 -25.58 -20.69 20.01
C PRO A 263 -24.24 -21.21 19.54
N VAL A 264 -24.25 -22.27 18.72
CA VAL A 264 -23.05 -22.79 18.05
C VAL A 264 -23.03 -22.44 16.57
N VAL A 265 -21.86 -22.01 16.06
CA VAL A 265 -21.62 -21.74 14.64
C VAL A 265 -20.39 -22.48 14.13
N ARG A 266 -20.42 -22.88 12.85
CA ARG A 266 -19.28 -23.45 12.12
C ARG A 266 -19.38 -23.12 10.64
N PHE A 267 -18.23 -22.98 9.98
CA PHE A 267 -18.14 -22.95 8.53
C PHE A 267 -18.45 -24.34 7.94
N VAL A 268 -19.11 -24.33 6.79
CA VAL A 268 -19.29 -25.46 5.86
C VAL A 268 -18.44 -25.22 4.61
N THR A 269 -18.45 -23.98 4.10
CA THR A 269 -17.50 -23.45 3.11
C THR A 269 -17.17 -21.98 3.43
N PRO A 270 -15.97 -21.48 3.05
CA PRO A 270 -14.79 -22.24 2.64
C PRO A 270 -14.23 -23.10 3.80
N ALA A 271 -13.24 -23.95 3.50
CA ALA A 271 -12.53 -24.71 4.52
C ALA A 271 -11.38 -23.87 5.10
N ASN A 272 -10.89 -24.25 6.29
CA ASN A 272 -9.68 -23.64 6.84
C ASN A 272 -8.45 -24.09 6.03
N GLY A 273 -7.77 -23.15 5.38
CA GLY A 273 -6.69 -23.41 4.43
C GLY A 273 -7.16 -23.54 2.98
N SER A 274 -8.36 -23.05 2.62
CA SER A 274 -8.75 -22.91 1.21
C SER A 274 -8.02 -21.75 0.54
N THR A 275 -7.49 -21.97 -0.66
CA THR A 275 -7.06 -20.93 -1.62
C THR A 275 -8.22 -20.58 -2.56
N VAL A 276 -8.32 -19.30 -2.96
CA VAL A 276 -9.26 -18.72 -3.93
C VAL A 276 -8.61 -17.52 -4.64
N ASN A 277 -9.02 -17.18 -5.86
CA ASN A 277 -8.47 -16.01 -6.56
C ASN A 277 -9.20 -14.70 -6.17
N GLU A 278 -8.61 -13.53 -6.39
CA GLU A 278 -9.27 -12.24 -6.06
C GLU A 278 -10.51 -11.93 -6.91
N THR A 279 -10.61 -12.50 -8.12
CA THR A 279 -11.79 -12.43 -8.97
C THR A 279 -12.80 -13.55 -8.71
N ASP A 280 -12.43 -14.58 -7.94
CA ASP A 280 -13.36 -15.65 -7.57
C ASP A 280 -14.47 -15.14 -6.66
N THR A 281 -15.67 -15.68 -6.91
CA THR A 281 -16.81 -15.51 -6.01
C THR A 281 -16.78 -16.61 -4.95
N VAL A 282 -16.27 -16.29 -3.76
CA VAL A 282 -16.14 -17.22 -2.62
C VAL A 282 -17.52 -17.47 -2.02
N SER A 283 -18.07 -18.67 -2.26
CA SER A 283 -19.36 -19.06 -1.69
C SER A 283 -19.20 -19.51 -0.24
N ILE A 284 -19.54 -18.61 0.69
CA ILE A 284 -19.52 -18.84 2.13
C ILE A 284 -20.82 -19.52 2.53
N SER A 285 -20.71 -20.64 3.24
CA SER A 285 -21.83 -21.39 3.80
C SER A 285 -21.54 -21.75 5.25
N LEU A 286 -22.48 -21.47 6.14
CA LEU A 286 -22.38 -21.74 7.56
C LEU A 286 -23.49 -22.67 8.02
N ASN A 287 -23.20 -23.39 9.10
CA ASN A 287 -24.20 -24.08 9.89
C ASN A 287 -24.15 -23.49 11.30
N ALA A 288 -25.15 -22.65 11.61
CA ALA A 288 -25.39 -22.12 12.94
C ALA A 288 -26.68 -22.75 13.49
N SER A 289 -26.68 -23.08 14.77
CA SER A 289 -27.83 -23.68 15.44
C SER A 289 -27.78 -23.35 16.92
N ASP A 290 -28.96 -23.21 17.51
CA ASP A 290 -29.15 -22.95 18.92
C ASP A 290 -29.97 -24.08 19.57
N VAL A 291 -29.82 -24.29 20.88
CA VAL A 291 -30.44 -25.42 21.60
C VAL A 291 -31.81 -25.02 22.18
N ASP A 292 -31.91 -23.78 22.63
CA ASP A 292 -33.12 -23.05 23.02
C ASP A 292 -34.02 -22.79 21.79
N ASN A 293 -33.38 -22.69 20.62
CA ASN A 293 -33.96 -22.41 19.30
C ASN A 293 -34.43 -20.95 19.14
N ASP A 294 -33.67 -19.99 19.67
CA ASP A 294 -33.94 -18.54 19.51
C ASP A 294 -32.75 -17.73 18.93
N LEU A 295 -31.85 -18.41 18.20
CA LEU A 295 -30.82 -17.80 17.35
C LEU A 295 -31.38 -16.60 16.56
N ALA A 296 -30.88 -15.40 16.86
CA ALA A 296 -31.40 -14.15 16.29
C ALA A 296 -30.61 -13.71 15.05
N ARG A 297 -29.27 -13.86 15.06
CA ARG A 297 -28.41 -13.32 14.00
C ARG A 297 -27.16 -14.17 13.77
N VAL A 298 -26.69 -14.20 12.52
CA VAL A 298 -25.35 -14.70 12.14
C VAL A 298 -24.66 -13.64 11.29
N VAL A 299 -23.43 -13.26 11.64
CA VAL A 299 -22.62 -12.25 10.93
C VAL A 299 -21.31 -12.87 10.45
N VAL A 300 -20.78 -12.45 9.30
CA VAL A 300 -19.47 -12.88 8.78
C VAL A 300 -18.63 -11.67 8.43
N ASN A 301 -17.39 -11.67 8.92
CA ASN A 301 -16.39 -10.65 8.64
C ASN A 301 -15.17 -11.27 7.94
N ALA A 302 -14.56 -10.54 7.00
CA ALA A 302 -13.25 -10.81 6.43
C ALA A 302 -12.28 -9.72 6.92
N ASN A 303 -11.16 -10.09 7.54
CA ASN A 303 -10.15 -9.14 8.07
C ASN A 303 -10.75 -7.94 8.84
N ASN A 304 -11.77 -8.22 9.65
CA ASN A 304 -12.58 -7.29 10.46
C ASN A 304 -13.64 -6.44 9.70
N GLN A 305 -13.67 -6.41 8.37
CA GLN A 305 -14.77 -5.82 7.60
C GLN A 305 -15.96 -6.80 7.54
N GLN A 306 -17.19 -6.33 7.82
CA GLN A 306 -18.39 -7.16 7.67
C GLN A 306 -18.70 -7.39 6.19
N ILE A 307 -18.84 -8.66 5.80
CA ILE A 307 -19.14 -9.08 4.42
C ILE A 307 -20.55 -9.68 4.28
N CYS A 308 -21.06 -10.34 5.31
CA CYS A 308 -22.41 -10.94 5.31
C CYS A 308 -23.11 -10.76 6.67
N SER A 309 -24.44 -10.66 6.66
CA SER A 309 -25.27 -10.69 7.86
C SER A 309 -26.61 -11.35 7.54
N PHE A 310 -27.04 -12.25 8.42
CA PHE A 310 -28.26 -13.03 8.31
C PHE A 310 -29.14 -12.83 9.54
N ASP A 311 -30.42 -12.55 9.33
CA ASP A 311 -31.47 -12.70 10.34
C ASP A 311 -31.85 -14.18 10.42
N ALA A 312 -31.63 -14.80 11.58
CA ALA A 312 -31.88 -16.22 11.80
C ALA A 312 -33.31 -16.54 12.25
N ALA A 313 -34.10 -15.54 12.63
CA ALA A 313 -35.56 -15.71 12.79
C ALA A 313 -36.25 -15.90 11.43
N ASN A 314 -35.64 -15.40 10.35
CA ASN A 314 -36.18 -15.45 8.99
C ASN A 314 -35.40 -16.33 7.99
N SER A 315 -34.16 -16.76 8.30
CA SER A 315 -33.41 -17.70 7.46
C SER A 315 -32.98 -18.98 8.19
N GLN A 316 -33.18 -20.12 7.53
CA GLN A 316 -32.69 -21.44 7.95
C GLN A 316 -31.46 -21.91 7.14
N ALA A 317 -30.93 -21.03 6.27
CA ALA A 317 -29.73 -21.28 5.48
C ALA A 317 -28.83 -20.04 5.49
N PHE A 318 -27.62 -20.20 6.01
CA PHE A 318 -26.66 -19.10 6.18
C PHE A 318 -25.61 -19.20 5.07
N SER A 319 -25.94 -18.69 3.89
CA SER A 319 -25.04 -18.72 2.73
C SER A 319 -25.04 -17.38 2.00
N CYS A 320 -23.85 -16.89 1.67
CA CYS A 320 -23.62 -15.68 0.91
C CYS A 320 -22.42 -15.88 -0.02
N ASP A 321 -22.45 -15.18 -1.15
CA ASP A 321 -21.35 -15.14 -2.09
C ASP A 321 -20.57 -13.83 -1.86
N TRP A 322 -19.26 -13.92 -1.66
CA TRP A 322 -18.37 -12.79 -1.37
C TRP A 322 -17.19 -12.79 -2.33
N GLN A 323 -16.90 -11.65 -2.95
CA GLN A 323 -15.71 -11.44 -3.77
C GLN A 323 -14.62 -10.75 -2.93
N PRO A 324 -13.37 -11.23 -2.93
CA PRO A 324 -12.26 -10.55 -2.27
C PRO A 324 -11.98 -9.14 -2.81
N THR A 325 -11.26 -8.36 -2.00
CA THR A 325 -10.79 -7.00 -2.35
C THR A 325 -9.34 -6.76 -1.93
N GLN A 326 -8.65 -7.81 -1.46
CA GLN A 326 -7.28 -7.82 -0.97
C GLN A 326 -6.71 -9.24 -1.17
N ILE A 327 -5.46 -9.34 -1.59
CA ILE A 327 -4.71 -10.60 -1.66
C ILE A 327 -4.04 -10.95 -0.33
N GLY A 328 -3.55 -12.18 -0.20
CA GLY A 328 -2.88 -12.73 0.97
C GLY A 328 -3.80 -13.50 1.93
N ASN A 329 -3.33 -13.68 3.16
CA ASN A 329 -4.02 -14.49 4.17
C ASN A 329 -5.22 -13.73 4.78
N ILE A 330 -6.44 -14.10 4.40
CA ILE A 330 -7.67 -13.53 4.95
C ILE A 330 -8.24 -14.44 6.05
N THR A 331 -8.47 -13.87 7.24
CA THR A 331 -9.28 -14.54 8.27
C THR A 331 -10.76 -14.20 8.06
N LEU A 332 -11.56 -15.22 7.75
CA LEU A 332 -13.01 -15.16 7.87
C LEU A 332 -13.41 -15.51 9.31
N ASN A 333 -14.24 -14.66 9.92
CA ASN A 333 -14.78 -14.86 11.27
C ASN A 333 -16.30 -14.78 11.23
N ALA A 334 -16.97 -15.88 11.56
CA ALA A 334 -18.42 -15.98 11.65
C ALA A 334 -18.85 -15.92 13.12
N ILE A 335 -19.82 -15.07 13.45
CA ILE A 335 -20.35 -14.86 14.81
C ILE A 335 -21.86 -15.14 14.80
N ALA A 336 -22.31 -16.06 15.65
CA ALA A 336 -23.73 -16.28 15.92
C ALA A 336 -24.16 -15.57 17.21
N THR A 337 -25.42 -15.13 17.29
CA THR A 337 -25.98 -14.42 18.45
C THR A 337 -27.45 -14.78 18.65
N ASP A 338 -27.84 -15.11 19.88
CA ASP A 338 -29.22 -15.40 20.30
C ASP A 338 -30.02 -14.13 20.66
N ALA A 339 -31.25 -14.30 21.15
CA ALA A 339 -32.13 -13.21 21.58
C ALA A 339 -31.68 -12.52 22.88
N GLN A 340 -30.86 -13.19 23.69
CA GLN A 340 -30.32 -12.78 24.98
C GLN A 340 -28.98 -12.02 24.81
N ASN A 341 -28.39 -12.08 23.62
CA ASN A 341 -27.08 -11.57 23.23
C ASN A 341 -25.89 -12.39 23.73
N LEU A 342 -26.07 -13.69 24.05
CA LEU A 342 -24.94 -14.61 24.12
C LEU A 342 -24.51 -14.94 22.68
N SER A 343 -23.25 -15.34 22.52
CA SER A 343 -22.65 -15.53 21.19
C SER A 343 -21.53 -16.55 21.20
N SER A 344 -21.31 -17.17 20.04
CA SER A 344 -20.08 -17.90 19.74
C SER A 344 -19.53 -17.48 18.39
N SER A 345 -18.24 -17.75 18.18
CA SER A 345 -17.54 -17.45 16.94
C SER A 345 -16.79 -18.67 16.42
N ALA A 346 -16.82 -18.86 15.10
CA ALA A 346 -15.92 -19.76 14.38
C ALA A 346 -15.06 -18.92 13.44
N ARG A 347 -13.80 -19.32 13.24
CA ARG A 347 -12.92 -18.71 12.23
C ARG A 347 -12.38 -19.76 11.27
N VAL A 348 -12.22 -19.37 10.02
CA VAL A 348 -11.39 -20.08 9.03
C VAL A 348 -10.43 -19.07 8.42
N GLN A 349 -9.18 -19.47 8.25
CA GLN A 349 -8.21 -18.74 7.44
C GLN A 349 -8.29 -19.27 6.01
N ILE A 350 -8.20 -18.38 5.03
CA ILE A 350 -8.11 -18.68 3.60
C ILE A 350 -6.97 -17.87 2.99
N THR A 351 -6.39 -18.35 1.91
CA THR A 351 -5.48 -17.55 1.08
C THR A 351 -6.30 -16.98 -0.07
N VAL A 352 -6.23 -15.66 -0.26
CA VAL A 352 -6.65 -15.03 -1.52
C VAL A 352 -5.39 -14.82 -2.34
N GLU A 353 -5.31 -15.44 -3.51
CA GLU A 353 -4.21 -15.24 -4.45
C GLU A 353 -4.67 -14.26 -5.55
N GLU A 354 -3.73 -13.57 -6.19
CA GLU A 354 -4.06 -12.75 -7.37
C GLU A 354 -4.64 -13.66 -8.46
N GLU A 355 -5.53 -13.16 -9.34
CA GLU A 355 -5.90 -13.97 -10.51
C GLU A 355 -4.69 -14.05 -11.43
N THR A 356 -3.90 -15.11 -11.27
CA THR A 356 -2.93 -15.53 -12.27
C THR A 356 -3.69 -15.86 -13.54
N VAL A 357 -3.81 -14.86 -14.43
CA VAL A 357 -4.23 -15.04 -15.81
C VAL A 357 -3.21 -15.99 -16.43
N GLU A 358 -3.54 -17.28 -16.43
CA GLU A 358 -2.61 -18.35 -16.82
C GLU A 358 -2.02 -17.99 -18.20
N PRO A 359 -0.70 -17.71 -18.29
CA PRO A 359 -0.13 -17.15 -19.50
C PRO A 359 -0.40 -18.12 -20.67
N PRO A 360 -0.88 -17.60 -21.82
CA PRO A 360 -1.56 -18.39 -22.84
C PRO A 360 -0.75 -19.65 -23.16
N PRO A 361 -1.36 -20.85 -22.99
CA PRO A 361 -0.75 -22.01 -22.34
C PRO A 361 0.68 -22.25 -22.83
N VAL A 362 1.63 -21.89 -21.96
CA VAL A 362 2.99 -21.50 -22.35
C VAL A 362 3.57 -22.43 -23.41
N THR A 363 3.65 -21.91 -24.63
CA THR A 363 4.31 -22.65 -25.71
C THR A 363 5.80 -22.56 -25.39
N PRO A 364 6.53 -23.69 -25.17
CA PRO A 364 7.91 -23.64 -24.68
C PRO A 364 8.75 -22.69 -25.53
N PRO A 365 9.59 -21.79 -24.97
CA PRO A 365 10.20 -20.69 -25.71
C PRO A 365 10.74 -21.09 -27.10
N GLY A 366 10.21 -20.45 -28.15
CA GLY A 366 10.39 -20.85 -29.55
C GLY A 366 9.25 -21.68 -30.15
N GLY A 367 8.28 -22.14 -29.37
CA GLY A 367 7.30 -23.16 -29.75
C GLY A 367 6.26 -22.72 -30.78
N LEU A 368 5.82 -21.45 -30.75
CA LEU A 368 5.00 -20.85 -31.82
C LEU A 368 5.81 -20.59 -33.11
N CYS A 369 7.13 -20.71 -33.03
CA CYS A 369 8.09 -20.35 -34.06
C CYS A 369 8.91 -21.53 -34.59
N ALA A 370 8.62 -22.76 -34.15
CA ALA A 370 9.44 -23.95 -34.45
C ALA A 370 9.49 -24.32 -35.96
N ASP A 371 8.51 -23.86 -36.75
CA ASP A 371 8.45 -24.01 -38.21
C ASP A 371 9.12 -22.85 -38.99
N PHE A 372 9.69 -21.84 -38.30
CA PHE A 372 10.30 -20.66 -38.93
C PHE A 372 11.84 -20.69 -38.92
N ASN A 373 12.44 -19.99 -39.88
CA ASN A 373 13.89 -19.82 -39.99
C ASN A 373 14.45 -18.90 -38.88
N VAL A 374 15.34 -19.40 -38.02
CA VAL A 374 16.03 -18.57 -37.01
C VAL A 374 17.24 -17.88 -37.63
N TYR A 375 17.40 -16.57 -37.38
CA TYR A 375 18.59 -15.82 -37.81
C TYR A 375 19.86 -16.39 -37.16
N PRO A 376 20.97 -16.59 -37.90
CA PRO A 376 21.27 -16.10 -39.26
C PRO A 376 20.93 -17.06 -40.42
N ASP A 377 20.19 -18.15 -40.21
CA ASP A 377 19.83 -19.11 -41.26
C ASP A 377 18.68 -18.59 -42.14
N TRP A 378 19.01 -17.68 -43.05
CA TRP A 378 18.11 -17.00 -43.99
C TRP A 378 17.21 -17.91 -44.83
N THR A 379 15.93 -17.53 -44.98
CA THR A 379 14.94 -18.21 -45.85
C THR A 379 15.41 -18.36 -47.30
N GLN A 380 16.07 -17.34 -47.86
CA GLN A 380 16.65 -17.36 -49.21
C GLN A 380 18.19 -17.46 -49.19
N GLY A 381 18.76 -18.07 -48.15
CA GLY A 381 20.18 -18.41 -48.01
C GLY A 381 21.14 -17.26 -47.68
N ASN A 382 20.80 -16.01 -48.01
CA ASN A 382 21.49 -14.83 -47.49
C ASN A 382 20.61 -13.57 -47.39
N HIS A 383 19.29 -13.71 -47.52
CA HIS A 383 18.31 -12.62 -47.50
C HIS A 383 16.91 -13.19 -47.21
N ALA A 384 15.97 -12.30 -46.92
CA ALA A 384 14.54 -12.60 -46.89
C ALA A 384 13.81 -11.85 -48.02
N THR A 385 12.64 -12.34 -48.41
CA THR A 385 11.75 -11.72 -49.41
C THR A 385 10.38 -11.39 -48.84
N GLY A 386 9.64 -10.48 -49.47
CA GLY A 386 8.35 -9.99 -48.95
C GLY A 386 7.34 -11.12 -48.69
N GLY A 387 7.00 -11.35 -47.42
CA GLY A 387 6.15 -12.44 -46.93
C GLY A 387 6.91 -13.60 -46.25
N ASP A 388 8.23 -13.68 -46.37
CA ASP A 388 9.05 -14.61 -45.57
C ASP A 388 8.97 -14.25 -44.08
N ILE A 389 9.10 -15.24 -43.19
CA ILE A 389 9.12 -15.06 -41.73
C ILE A 389 10.46 -15.59 -41.19
N MET A 390 11.08 -14.84 -40.29
CA MET A 390 12.30 -15.22 -39.57
C MET A 390 12.22 -14.89 -38.09
N VAL A 391 12.90 -15.69 -37.28
CA VAL A 391 12.98 -15.55 -35.81
C VAL A 391 14.29 -14.89 -35.41
N HIS A 392 14.21 -13.94 -34.49
CA HIS A 392 15.37 -13.29 -33.86
C HIS A 392 14.98 -12.88 -32.43
N ASN A 393 15.83 -13.16 -31.45
CA ASN A 393 15.64 -12.86 -30.02
C ASN A 393 14.22 -13.20 -29.50
N ASN A 394 13.82 -14.47 -29.66
CA ASN A 394 12.51 -15.03 -29.30
C ASN A 394 11.28 -14.34 -29.94
N ILE A 395 11.47 -13.58 -31.02
CA ILE A 395 10.40 -12.88 -31.76
C ILE A 395 10.43 -13.30 -33.23
N ALA A 396 9.27 -13.60 -33.81
CA ALA A 396 9.10 -13.78 -35.25
C ALA A 396 8.79 -12.43 -35.93
N TYR A 397 9.46 -12.17 -37.05
CA TYR A 397 9.26 -11.02 -37.90
C TYR A 397 8.97 -11.46 -39.34
N SER A 398 8.02 -10.81 -40.00
CA SER A 398 7.78 -10.99 -41.43
C SER A 398 8.45 -9.89 -42.24
N ALA A 399 9.21 -10.26 -43.28
CA ALA A 399 9.82 -9.29 -44.18
C ALA A 399 8.73 -8.62 -45.04
N ILE A 400 8.65 -7.30 -45.03
CA ILE A 400 7.69 -6.50 -45.81
C ILE A 400 8.09 -6.47 -47.29
N TYR A 401 9.41 -6.48 -47.56
CA TYR A 401 10.02 -6.52 -48.90
C TYR A 401 11.36 -7.27 -48.85
N TRP A 402 12.13 -7.27 -49.95
CA TRP A 402 13.46 -7.89 -49.96
C TRP A 402 14.40 -7.21 -48.96
N THR A 403 15.06 -7.98 -48.09
CA THR A 403 15.95 -7.44 -47.07
C THR A 403 17.12 -8.36 -46.68
N GLN A 404 18.18 -7.75 -46.17
CA GLN A 404 19.38 -8.39 -45.61
C GLN A 404 19.74 -7.83 -44.21
N SER A 405 18.92 -6.98 -43.61
CA SER A 405 19.08 -6.51 -42.24
C SER A 405 18.52 -7.54 -41.24
N ILE A 406 19.04 -7.51 -40.01
CA ILE A 406 18.70 -8.46 -38.95
C ILE A 406 17.18 -8.40 -38.69
N PRO A 407 16.47 -9.53 -38.47
CA PRO A 407 15.02 -9.49 -38.25
C PRO A 407 14.62 -8.59 -37.09
N GLY A 408 13.78 -7.60 -37.40
CA GLY A 408 13.34 -6.56 -36.47
C GLY A 408 14.25 -5.33 -36.37
N SER A 409 15.41 -5.27 -37.04
CA SER A 409 16.36 -4.15 -36.87
C SER A 409 16.03 -2.90 -37.69
N ASP A 410 15.06 -2.94 -38.61
CA ASP A 410 14.59 -1.79 -39.38
C ASP A 410 13.18 -2.00 -39.97
N SER A 411 12.66 -0.96 -40.64
CA SER A 411 11.34 -0.92 -41.26
C SER A 411 11.15 -1.79 -42.50
N SER A 412 12.11 -2.64 -42.86
CA SER A 412 11.89 -3.75 -43.81
C SER A 412 11.22 -4.96 -43.16
N TRP A 413 11.12 -4.99 -41.83
CA TRP A 413 10.48 -6.02 -41.05
C TRP A 413 9.20 -5.52 -40.38
N ALA A 414 8.18 -6.38 -40.31
CA ALA A 414 7.02 -6.22 -39.45
C ALA A 414 7.05 -7.29 -38.36
N LEU A 415 6.68 -6.91 -37.13
CA LEU A 415 6.46 -7.86 -36.05
C LEU A 415 5.38 -8.89 -36.46
N HIS A 416 5.63 -10.18 -36.26
CA HIS A 416 4.65 -11.24 -36.53
C HIS A 416 4.02 -11.78 -35.24
N LEU A 417 4.83 -12.27 -34.31
CA LEU A 417 4.43 -12.72 -32.97
C LEU A 417 5.67 -12.91 -32.07
N ASN A 418 5.48 -12.89 -30.75
CA ASN A 418 6.50 -13.34 -29.80
C ASN A 418 6.39 -14.88 -29.66
N CYS A 419 7.52 -15.58 -29.65
CA CYS A 419 7.57 -17.03 -29.88
C CYS A 419 7.17 -17.90 -28.67
N ASP A 420 7.00 -17.27 -27.50
CA ASP A 420 6.49 -17.83 -26.24
C ASP A 420 4.96 -17.71 -26.10
N GLY A 421 4.33 -16.79 -26.83
CA GLY A 421 2.90 -16.48 -26.74
C GLY A 421 2.57 -15.16 -26.02
N THR A 422 3.58 -14.38 -25.61
CA THR A 422 3.37 -13.00 -25.10
C THR A 422 2.79 -12.07 -26.19
N GLU A 423 2.16 -10.96 -25.78
CA GLU A 423 1.43 -10.10 -26.71
C GLU A 423 2.37 -9.44 -27.75
N PRO A 424 2.03 -9.45 -29.06
CA PRO A 424 2.84 -8.81 -30.09
C PRO A 424 3.03 -7.31 -29.88
N GLY A 425 4.16 -6.93 -29.27
CA GLY A 425 4.52 -5.54 -28.96
C GLY A 425 4.95 -5.32 -27.52
N THR A 426 4.75 -6.30 -26.64
CA THR A 426 5.39 -6.35 -25.31
C THR A 426 6.77 -7.04 -25.40
N ALA A 427 7.52 -7.01 -24.31
CA ALA A 427 8.70 -7.84 -24.14
C ALA A 427 8.34 -9.34 -24.22
N PRO A 428 9.19 -10.19 -24.85
CA PRO A 428 9.14 -11.64 -24.67
C PRO A 428 9.42 -12.04 -23.22
N LEU A 429 8.96 -13.22 -22.80
CA LEU A 429 9.23 -13.77 -21.48
C LEU A 429 10.74 -13.91 -21.25
N LEU A 430 11.43 -14.60 -22.17
CA LEU A 430 12.88 -14.70 -22.20
C LEU A 430 13.51 -13.45 -22.83
N SER A 431 13.64 -12.38 -22.06
CA SER A 431 14.26 -11.11 -22.47
C SER A 431 15.03 -10.44 -21.33
N LEU A 432 15.86 -9.45 -21.68
CA LEU A 432 16.63 -8.65 -20.70
C LEU A 432 15.67 -7.88 -19.79
N GLN A 433 15.74 -8.16 -18.49
CA GLN A 433 14.89 -7.50 -17.52
C GLN A 433 15.32 -6.06 -17.23
N ASN A 434 14.30 -5.21 -17.10
CA ASN A 434 14.42 -3.81 -16.71
C ASN A 434 13.38 -3.55 -15.60
N PRO A 435 13.55 -4.16 -14.41
CA PRO A 435 12.53 -4.18 -13.37
C PRO A 435 12.30 -2.79 -12.77
N MET A 436 11.06 -2.52 -12.38
CA MET A 436 10.64 -1.23 -11.83
C MET A 436 11.17 -0.99 -10.41
N ASP A 437 11.34 -2.07 -9.66
CA ASP A 437 11.85 -2.13 -8.29
C ASP A 437 13.03 -3.12 -8.20
N PRO A 438 13.99 -2.96 -7.27
CA PRO A 438 15.10 -3.90 -7.11
C PRO A 438 14.67 -5.26 -6.52
N VAL A 439 15.42 -6.32 -6.84
CA VAL A 439 15.28 -7.61 -6.16
C VAL A 439 15.52 -7.43 -4.65
N ARG A 440 14.61 -7.93 -3.81
CA ARG A 440 14.73 -7.87 -2.35
C ARG A 440 15.91 -8.72 -1.87
N LEU A 441 16.78 -8.12 -1.05
CA LEU A 441 18.05 -8.72 -0.61
C LEU A 441 17.97 -9.35 0.79
N GLU A 442 16.76 -9.70 1.22
CA GLU A 442 16.51 -10.42 2.47
C GLU A 442 16.66 -11.93 2.26
N VAL A 443 17.53 -12.56 3.06
CA VAL A 443 17.73 -14.01 3.09
C VAL A 443 17.67 -14.46 4.55
N ALA A 444 16.82 -15.43 4.86
CA ALA A 444 16.60 -15.85 6.24
C ALA A 444 17.91 -16.33 6.89
N GLY A 445 18.23 -15.76 8.06
CA GLY A 445 19.49 -15.97 8.78
C GLY A 445 20.56 -14.89 8.57
N TRP A 446 20.38 -13.98 7.60
CA TRP A 446 21.33 -12.90 7.29
C TRP A 446 20.85 -11.55 7.85
N PRO A 447 21.76 -10.60 8.14
CA PRO A 447 21.39 -9.25 8.58
C PRO A 447 21.03 -8.34 7.40
N ASN A 448 20.29 -7.26 7.67
CA ASN A 448 19.95 -6.22 6.68
C ASN A 448 21.13 -5.31 6.26
N THR A 449 22.36 -5.79 6.37
CA THR A 449 23.59 -5.09 6.01
C THR A 449 24.50 -6.04 5.23
N PHE A 450 25.08 -5.57 4.14
CA PHE A 450 25.91 -6.38 3.24
C PHE A 450 27.01 -7.10 4.03
N VAL A 451 27.10 -8.43 3.91
CA VAL A 451 28.08 -9.21 4.68
C VAL A 451 29.35 -9.43 3.85
N VAL A 452 30.50 -9.23 4.48
CA VAL A 452 31.79 -9.60 3.91
C VAL A 452 32.57 -10.41 4.92
N ALA A 453 33.04 -11.59 4.53
CA ALA A 453 33.79 -12.48 5.41
C ALA A 453 34.91 -13.25 4.69
N SER A 454 35.96 -13.60 5.44
CA SER A 454 36.94 -14.64 5.14
C SER A 454 36.81 -15.79 6.16
N PRO A 455 37.51 -16.94 6.00
CA PRO A 455 37.32 -18.12 6.85
C PRO A 455 37.56 -17.93 8.36
N SER A 456 38.22 -16.85 8.79
CA SER A 456 38.46 -16.51 10.20
C SER A 456 37.59 -15.38 10.78
N THR A 457 36.68 -14.78 10.01
CA THR A 457 35.81 -13.66 10.43
C THR A 457 34.35 -14.07 10.62
N ASP A 458 33.61 -13.34 11.46
CA ASP A 458 32.21 -13.63 11.75
C ASP A 458 31.28 -13.49 10.51
N ALA A 459 30.46 -14.51 10.27
CA ALA A 459 29.40 -14.54 9.26
C ALA A 459 28.22 -15.40 9.74
N PRO A 460 27.03 -15.28 9.14
CA PRO A 460 25.98 -16.30 9.24
C PRO A 460 26.52 -17.69 8.85
N ALA A 461 25.97 -18.75 9.45
CA ALA A 461 26.47 -20.10 9.22
C ALA A 461 26.22 -20.53 7.76
N THR A 462 27.24 -21.06 7.09
CA THR A 462 27.16 -21.56 5.71
C THR A 462 27.67 -22.98 5.60
N MET A 463 27.15 -23.73 4.63
CA MET A 463 27.52 -25.13 4.38
C MET A 463 27.58 -25.41 2.88
N THR A 464 28.79 -25.60 2.34
CA THR A 464 28.94 -26.08 0.95
C THR A 464 28.65 -27.57 0.87
N VAL A 465 27.90 -27.96 -0.16
CA VAL A 465 27.49 -29.34 -0.43
C VAL A 465 27.86 -29.68 -1.88
N GLU A 466 28.82 -30.58 -2.04
CA GLU A 466 29.24 -31.11 -3.33
C GLU A 466 28.18 -32.11 -3.85
N ALA A 467 27.40 -31.67 -4.84
CA ALA A 467 26.49 -32.54 -5.59
C ALA A 467 27.26 -33.29 -6.70
N LEU A 468 26.60 -34.27 -7.33
CA LEU A 468 27.26 -35.10 -8.35
C LEU A 468 27.59 -34.28 -9.61
N ASN A 469 28.76 -34.52 -10.20
CA ASN A 469 29.19 -33.86 -11.44
C ASN A 469 28.72 -34.60 -12.71
N SER A 470 28.77 -33.88 -13.83
CA SER A 470 28.25 -34.23 -15.15
C SER A 470 28.78 -35.54 -15.72
N ASP A 471 30.03 -35.88 -15.41
CA ASP A 471 30.69 -37.12 -15.88
C ASP A 471 30.11 -38.41 -15.25
N SER A 472 29.39 -38.26 -14.13
CA SER A 472 28.95 -39.35 -13.27
C SER A 472 27.43 -39.50 -13.17
N LEU A 473 26.63 -38.55 -13.68
CA LEU A 473 25.16 -38.56 -13.61
C LEU A 473 24.50 -39.83 -14.18
N ALA A 474 25.14 -40.49 -15.15
CA ALA A 474 24.64 -41.69 -15.80
C ALA A 474 24.85 -42.99 -14.99
N ASP A 475 25.63 -42.95 -13.91
CA ASP A 475 25.86 -44.10 -13.02
C ASP A 475 24.84 -44.10 -11.87
N LEU A 476 23.90 -45.05 -11.89
CA LEU A 476 22.84 -45.20 -10.89
C LEU A 476 23.38 -45.47 -9.49
N ASP A 477 24.48 -46.22 -9.35
CA ASP A 477 25.08 -46.50 -8.04
C ASP A 477 25.77 -45.22 -7.52
N ALA A 478 26.50 -44.49 -8.37
CA ALA A 478 27.09 -43.20 -8.00
C ALA A 478 26.02 -42.18 -7.59
N LEU A 479 24.95 -42.06 -8.37
CA LEU A 479 23.82 -41.14 -8.11
C LEU A 479 23.05 -41.49 -6.84
N THR A 480 22.82 -42.78 -6.57
CA THR A 480 22.19 -43.22 -5.31
C THR A 480 23.08 -42.88 -4.12
N ASN A 481 24.38 -43.14 -4.20
CA ASN A 481 25.33 -42.80 -3.12
C ASN A 481 25.47 -41.29 -2.92
N ALA A 482 25.37 -40.48 -3.99
CA ALA A 482 25.32 -39.02 -3.90
C ALA A 482 24.06 -38.58 -3.13
N PHE A 483 22.86 -39.01 -3.51
CA PHE A 483 21.64 -38.64 -2.79
C PHE A 483 21.65 -39.09 -1.31
N VAL A 484 22.24 -40.25 -0.98
CA VAL A 484 22.46 -40.66 0.43
C VAL A 484 23.34 -39.66 1.20
N ALA A 485 24.38 -39.10 0.57
CA ALA A 485 25.22 -38.08 1.17
C ALA A 485 24.48 -36.74 1.33
N ILE A 486 23.78 -36.26 0.29
CA ILE A 486 22.99 -35.02 0.32
C ILE A 486 21.92 -35.08 1.43
N ILE A 487 21.19 -36.20 1.54
CA ILE A 487 20.20 -36.43 2.60
C ILE A 487 20.85 -36.31 3.99
N GLY A 488 21.97 -37.01 4.21
CA GLY A 488 22.69 -36.95 5.48
C GLY A 488 23.29 -35.58 5.78
N GLN A 489 23.55 -34.75 4.78
CA GLN A 489 23.99 -33.36 4.93
C GLN A 489 22.81 -32.42 5.25
N ALA A 490 21.66 -32.59 4.61
CA ALA A 490 20.44 -31.83 4.91
C ALA A 490 19.98 -32.04 6.36
N GLU A 491 19.98 -33.30 6.84
CA GLU A 491 19.71 -33.64 8.26
C GLU A 491 20.69 -32.99 9.26
N GLN A 492 21.80 -32.39 8.80
CA GLN A 492 22.80 -31.68 9.61
C GLN A 492 22.86 -30.16 9.36
N ALA A 493 22.17 -29.62 8.35
CA ALA A 493 22.27 -28.21 7.96
C ALA A 493 21.68 -27.25 9.01
N GLY A 494 20.57 -27.64 9.65
CA GLY A 494 19.93 -26.86 10.72
C GLY A 494 19.41 -25.50 10.25
N LYS A 495 20.21 -24.44 10.49
CA LYS A 495 19.95 -23.05 10.07
C LYS A 495 21.06 -22.44 9.22
N ALA A 496 21.97 -23.27 8.71
CA ALA A 496 23.04 -22.80 7.83
C ALA A 496 22.51 -22.57 6.41
N SER A 497 22.99 -21.53 5.73
CA SER A 497 22.73 -21.36 4.30
C SER A 497 23.55 -22.37 3.49
N VAL A 498 22.86 -23.25 2.76
CA VAL A 498 23.47 -24.34 2.00
C VAL A 498 23.82 -23.91 0.58
N ILE A 499 25.07 -24.10 0.17
CA ILE A 499 25.56 -23.79 -1.18
C ILE A 499 25.72 -25.13 -1.92
N ILE A 500 24.84 -25.40 -2.88
CA ILE A 500 24.86 -26.63 -3.67
C ILE A 500 25.80 -26.44 -4.86
N GLN A 501 26.90 -27.20 -4.92
CA GLN A 501 27.97 -27.04 -5.89
C GLN A 501 28.09 -28.27 -6.80
N SER A 502 28.13 -28.06 -8.11
CA SER A 502 28.33 -29.08 -9.16
C SER A 502 28.57 -28.38 -10.51
N ASP A 503 29.32 -29.00 -11.43
CA ASP A 503 29.50 -28.51 -12.80
C ASP A 503 28.24 -28.66 -13.69
N VAL A 504 27.23 -29.39 -13.21
CA VAL A 504 26.08 -29.82 -14.01
C VAL A 504 25.24 -28.65 -14.54
N LEU A 505 25.06 -27.59 -13.74
CA LEU A 505 24.33 -26.40 -14.20
C LEU A 505 25.13 -25.61 -15.24
N ASP A 506 26.43 -25.39 -15.00
CA ASP A 506 27.33 -24.71 -15.95
C ASP A 506 27.40 -25.45 -17.32
N VAL A 507 27.34 -26.79 -17.29
CA VAL A 507 27.23 -27.63 -18.50
C VAL A 507 25.84 -27.51 -19.13
N ALA A 508 24.77 -27.56 -18.34
CA ALA A 508 23.38 -27.51 -18.81
C ALA A 508 22.99 -26.16 -19.42
N THR A 509 23.61 -25.05 -19.02
CA THR A 509 23.37 -23.69 -19.55
C THR A 509 23.32 -23.62 -21.08
N LYS A 510 24.07 -24.47 -21.80
CA LYS A 510 24.17 -24.41 -23.27
C LYS A 510 23.03 -25.08 -24.04
N ASP A 511 22.31 -26.02 -23.44
CA ASP A 511 21.29 -26.82 -24.12
C ASP A 511 20.16 -27.34 -23.21
N LYS A 512 20.02 -26.76 -22.01
CA LYS A 512 19.11 -27.19 -20.94
C LYS A 512 19.33 -28.65 -20.50
N GLY A 513 20.58 -29.10 -20.59
CA GLY A 513 21.03 -30.44 -20.19
C GLY A 513 20.74 -31.55 -21.21
N ALA A 514 20.34 -31.21 -22.44
CA ALA A 514 19.97 -32.18 -23.46
C ALA A 514 21.12 -33.16 -23.82
N ALA A 515 22.37 -32.69 -23.85
CA ALA A 515 23.56 -33.51 -24.10
C ALA A 515 23.90 -34.48 -22.95
N LEU A 516 23.44 -34.20 -21.71
CA LEU A 516 23.61 -35.07 -20.55
C LEU A 516 22.59 -36.24 -20.56
N GLY A 517 21.45 -36.06 -21.24
CA GLY A 517 20.47 -37.11 -21.51
C GLY A 517 19.65 -37.53 -20.28
N SER A 518 19.26 -38.81 -20.24
CA SER A 518 18.38 -39.34 -19.19
C SER A 518 19.14 -39.67 -17.91
N VAL A 519 18.69 -39.12 -16.79
CA VAL A 519 19.26 -39.34 -15.44
C VAL A 519 18.27 -40.18 -14.63
N ALA A 520 18.74 -41.20 -13.91
CA ALA A 520 17.87 -42.18 -13.22
C ALA A 520 17.31 -41.67 -11.86
N VAL A 521 16.91 -40.41 -11.81
CA VAL A 521 16.59 -39.63 -10.59
C VAL A 521 15.65 -40.36 -9.64
N LYS A 522 14.49 -40.80 -10.13
CA LYS A 522 13.44 -41.40 -9.27
C LYS A 522 13.89 -42.68 -8.60
N GLU A 523 14.59 -43.54 -9.33
CA GLU A 523 15.11 -44.81 -8.81
C GLU A 523 16.24 -44.55 -7.82
N ALA A 524 17.17 -43.66 -8.16
CA ALA A 524 18.28 -43.30 -7.27
C ALA A 524 17.82 -42.66 -5.95
N LEU A 525 16.89 -41.71 -6.01
CA LEU A 525 16.38 -41.01 -4.83
C LEU A 525 15.49 -41.93 -3.97
N ALA A 526 14.63 -42.75 -4.58
CA ALA A 526 13.84 -43.73 -3.82
C ALA A 526 14.73 -44.78 -3.14
N ASN A 527 15.81 -45.22 -3.78
CA ASN A 527 16.82 -46.09 -3.18
C ASN A 527 17.57 -45.40 -2.03
N ALA A 528 17.91 -44.11 -2.18
CA ALA A 528 18.57 -43.34 -1.13
C ALA A 528 17.68 -43.15 0.10
N ILE A 529 16.41 -42.75 -0.09
CA ILE A 529 15.40 -42.64 0.97
C ILE A 529 15.19 -43.99 1.68
N ALA A 530 15.11 -45.10 0.93
CA ALA A 530 14.98 -46.44 1.50
C ALA A 530 16.23 -46.92 2.26
N PHE A 531 17.41 -46.36 1.95
CA PHE A 531 18.68 -46.66 2.63
C PHE A 531 18.86 -45.85 3.91
N THR A 532 18.52 -44.56 3.91
CA THR A 532 18.64 -43.69 5.09
C THR A 532 17.46 -43.83 6.06
N GLY A 533 16.25 -44.09 5.54
CA GLY A 533 15.00 -44.06 6.29
C GLY A 533 14.40 -42.66 6.49
N SER A 534 14.85 -41.67 5.70
CA SER A 534 14.45 -40.27 5.82
C SER A 534 13.01 -40.01 5.34
N ASN A 535 12.37 -38.98 5.90
CA ASN A 535 10.95 -38.69 5.69
C ASN A 535 10.72 -37.70 4.52
N ILE A 536 11.13 -38.09 3.32
CA ILE A 536 10.81 -37.38 2.07
C ILE A 536 9.58 -38.04 1.43
N ASP A 537 8.63 -37.23 0.93
CA ASP A 537 7.44 -37.76 0.26
C ASP A 537 7.78 -38.46 -1.07
N LEU A 538 7.35 -39.71 -1.21
CA LEU A 538 7.56 -40.51 -2.41
C LEU A 538 6.66 -40.06 -3.56
N ASP A 539 5.51 -39.43 -3.31
CA ASP A 539 4.67 -38.91 -4.41
C ASP A 539 5.28 -37.63 -5.02
N ALA A 540 5.90 -36.77 -4.21
CA ALA A 540 6.78 -35.70 -4.69
C ALA A 540 7.97 -36.25 -5.51
N VAL A 541 8.65 -37.32 -5.06
CA VAL A 541 9.72 -37.98 -5.85
C VAL A 541 9.17 -38.55 -7.17
N ASN A 542 7.96 -39.12 -7.16
CA ASN A 542 7.29 -39.63 -8.35
C ASN A 542 6.89 -38.51 -9.34
N ALA A 543 6.75 -37.26 -8.89
CA ALA A 543 6.39 -36.11 -9.73
C ALA A 543 7.58 -35.51 -10.51
N LEU A 544 8.83 -35.77 -10.09
CA LEU A 544 10.06 -35.30 -10.76
C LEU A 544 10.17 -35.79 -12.23
N SER A 545 11.20 -35.37 -12.96
CA SER A 545 11.60 -35.97 -14.25
C SER A 545 12.83 -36.88 -14.11
N ASN A 546 13.18 -37.62 -15.17
CA ASN A 546 14.35 -38.55 -15.20
C ASN A 546 15.42 -38.00 -16.15
N ASP A 547 15.89 -36.80 -15.83
CA ASP A 547 16.81 -35.94 -16.58
C ASP A 547 17.46 -34.93 -15.61
N VAL A 548 18.24 -34.00 -16.15
CA VAL A 548 18.98 -33.00 -15.36
C VAL A 548 18.07 -32.04 -14.59
N LYS A 549 16.92 -31.67 -15.15
CA LYS A 549 15.89 -30.87 -14.45
C LYS A 549 15.43 -31.60 -13.19
N GLY A 550 15.03 -32.86 -13.34
CA GLY A 550 14.57 -33.69 -12.22
C GLY A 550 15.66 -33.91 -11.18
N TRP A 551 16.92 -34.02 -11.62
CA TRP A 551 18.08 -34.14 -10.74
C TRP A 551 18.31 -32.87 -9.91
N ALA A 552 18.18 -31.68 -10.48
CA ALA A 552 18.30 -30.44 -9.74
C ALA A 552 17.10 -30.27 -8.77
N GLN A 553 15.88 -30.46 -9.26
CA GLN A 553 14.65 -30.43 -8.45
C GLN A 553 14.66 -31.46 -7.29
N ALA A 554 15.37 -32.58 -7.43
CA ALA A 554 15.56 -33.54 -6.35
C ALA A 554 16.36 -32.98 -5.16
N HIS A 555 17.37 -32.13 -5.38
CA HIS A 555 18.15 -31.53 -4.28
C HIS A 555 17.32 -30.48 -3.55
N ASN A 556 16.61 -29.63 -4.29
CA ASN A 556 15.60 -28.72 -3.77
C ASN A 556 14.61 -29.45 -2.84
N LEU A 557 14.00 -30.55 -3.33
CA LEU A 557 13.08 -31.39 -2.54
C LEU A 557 13.73 -31.96 -1.27
N ILE A 558 15.00 -32.39 -1.30
CA ILE A 558 15.71 -32.91 -0.12
C ILE A 558 15.89 -31.81 0.94
N PHE A 559 16.34 -30.61 0.57
CA PHE A 559 16.58 -29.52 1.53
C PHE A 559 15.27 -28.97 2.10
N SER A 560 14.26 -28.69 1.28
CA SER A 560 12.95 -28.23 1.75
C SER A 560 12.25 -29.25 2.66
N ALA A 561 12.41 -30.56 2.42
CA ALA A 561 11.79 -31.60 3.24
C ALA A 561 12.54 -31.91 4.55
N LEU A 562 13.88 -31.82 4.58
CA LEU A 562 14.69 -32.26 5.73
C LEU A 562 15.33 -31.10 6.53
N ALA A 563 15.43 -29.90 5.95
CA ALA A 563 16.05 -28.73 6.54
C ALA A 563 15.23 -27.43 6.35
N PRO A 564 13.93 -27.38 6.72
CA PRO A 564 13.06 -26.22 6.47
C PRO A 564 13.38 -24.95 7.29
N GLU A 565 14.41 -24.96 8.14
CA GLU A 565 14.97 -23.74 8.78
C GLU A 565 16.30 -23.28 8.13
N ALA A 566 16.80 -24.00 7.12
CA ALA A 566 17.97 -23.66 6.34
C ALA A 566 17.56 -23.03 5.01
N THR A 567 18.22 -21.94 4.61
CA THR A 567 18.13 -21.42 3.26
C THR A 567 19.08 -22.17 2.34
N PHE A 568 18.79 -22.30 1.04
CA PHE A 568 19.71 -22.96 0.11
C PHE A 568 19.74 -22.31 -1.28
N GLY A 569 20.86 -22.50 -1.98
CA GLY A 569 21.11 -21.88 -3.28
C GLY A 569 22.07 -22.69 -4.14
N TRP A 570 21.88 -22.60 -5.47
CA TRP A 570 22.73 -23.28 -6.44
C TRP A 570 23.94 -22.45 -6.85
N SER A 571 25.10 -23.08 -6.95
CA SER A 571 26.33 -22.50 -7.46
C SER A 571 26.35 -22.46 -8.99
N LEU A 572 26.78 -21.33 -9.54
CA LEU A 572 27.10 -21.09 -10.94
C LEU A 572 28.50 -20.49 -11.08
N SER A 573 29.15 -20.71 -12.22
CA SER A 573 30.47 -20.13 -12.52
C SER A 573 30.36 -18.82 -13.30
N ILE A 574 31.05 -17.78 -12.85
CA ILE A 574 31.37 -16.61 -13.68
C ILE A 574 32.35 -17.06 -14.77
N GLY A 575 31.81 -17.36 -15.95
CA GLY A 575 32.53 -17.93 -17.08
C GLY A 575 33.41 -16.95 -17.88
N ASP A 576 34.03 -17.46 -18.95
CA ASP A 576 35.06 -16.74 -19.71
C ASP A 576 34.55 -15.46 -20.42
N PHE A 577 33.24 -15.32 -20.67
CA PHE A 577 32.63 -14.11 -21.23
C PHE A 577 33.01 -12.84 -20.43
N ALA A 578 33.22 -12.97 -19.12
CA ALA A 578 33.58 -11.84 -18.26
C ALA A 578 34.91 -11.17 -18.70
N TYR A 579 35.78 -11.87 -19.42
CA TYR A 579 37.04 -11.34 -19.95
C TYR A 579 36.88 -10.55 -21.26
N ASP A 580 35.78 -10.74 -21.99
CA ASP A 580 35.53 -10.14 -23.29
C ASP A 580 35.06 -8.67 -23.21
N ILE A 581 34.94 -8.02 -24.37
CA ILE A 581 34.54 -6.61 -24.49
C ILE A 581 33.06 -6.56 -24.89
N HIS A 582 32.22 -6.17 -23.94
CA HIS A 582 30.80 -5.90 -24.16
C HIS A 582 30.53 -4.40 -24.35
N SER A 583 29.56 -4.05 -25.19
CA SER A 583 29.18 -2.66 -25.47
C SER A 583 28.36 -2.02 -24.34
N GLY A 584 27.47 -2.81 -23.72
CA GLY A 584 26.55 -2.43 -22.64
C GLY A 584 25.71 -3.62 -22.20
N ARG A 585 24.58 -3.39 -21.54
CA ARG A 585 23.81 -4.43 -20.84
C ARG A 585 23.36 -5.56 -21.78
N GLN A 586 22.80 -5.22 -22.94
CA GLN A 586 22.32 -6.21 -23.92
C GLN A 586 23.43 -7.15 -24.43
N SER A 587 24.66 -6.66 -24.57
CA SER A 587 25.79 -7.48 -25.05
C SER A 587 26.22 -8.55 -24.03
N VAL A 588 26.06 -8.29 -22.72
CA VAL A 588 26.25 -9.31 -21.67
C VAL A 588 25.08 -10.31 -21.66
N TRP A 589 23.86 -9.81 -21.92
CA TRP A 589 22.66 -10.65 -21.99
C TRP A 589 22.75 -11.70 -23.11
N ASP A 590 23.05 -11.24 -24.33
CA ASP A 590 23.07 -12.07 -25.55
C ASP A 590 24.19 -13.13 -25.53
N GLU A 591 25.33 -12.87 -24.88
CA GLU A 591 26.47 -13.82 -24.83
C GLU A 591 26.39 -14.80 -23.63
N ALA A 592 25.79 -14.41 -22.50
CA ALA A 592 25.88 -15.18 -21.26
C ALA A 592 24.57 -15.30 -20.46
N SER A 593 23.91 -14.18 -20.14
CA SER A 593 22.81 -14.18 -19.17
C SER A 593 21.58 -14.91 -19.69
N VAL A 594 21.25 -14.77 -20.98
CA VAL A 594 20.06 -15.38 -21.61
C VAL A 594 20.05 -16.90 -21.47
N PHE A 595 21.20 -17.54 -21.67
CA PHE A 595 21.36 -18.99 -21.57
C PHE A 595 21.19 -19.49 -20.13
N THR A 596 21.67 -18.70 -19.17
CA THR A 596 21.57 -19.04 -17.75
C THR A 596 20.13 -18.85 -17.24
N ALA A 597 19.48 -17.76 -17.64
CA ALA A 597 18.08 -17.48 -17.34
C ALA A 597 17.14 -18.58 -17.89
N ASP A 598 17.26 -18.90 -19.18
CA ASP A 598 16.51 -19.97 -19.86
C ASP A 598 16.71 -21.34 -19.20
N MET A 599 17.92 -21.66 -18.73
CA MET A 599 18.20 -22.90 -18.02
C MET A 599 17.57 -22.94 -16.61
N LEU A 600 17.71 -21.88 -15.82
CA LEU A 600 17.14 -21.81 -14.47
C LEU A 600 15.60 -21.80 -14.47
N ASP A 601 15.00 -21.08 -15.42
CA ASP A 601 13.55 -21.06 -15.67
C ASP A 601 13.05 -22.43 -16.13
N ASN A 602 13.71 -23.03 -17.13
CA ASN A 602 13.32 -24.34 -17.61
C ASN A 602 13.40 -25.40 -16.51
N PHE A 603 14.38 -25.32 -15.60
CA PHE A 603 14.50 -26.22 -14.45
C PHE A 603 13.55 -25.86 -13.30
N ALA A 604 12.99 -24.63 -13.30
CA ALA A 604 12.07 -24.08 -12.30
C ALA A 604 12.62 -24.13 -10.86
N LEU A 605 13.92 -23.87 -10.68
CA LEU A 605 14.60 -23.97 -9.38
C LEU A 605 14.29 -22.80 -8.43
N TYR A 606 13.85 -21.67 -8.99
CA TYR A 606 13.62 -20.40 -8.32
C TYR A 606 12.19 -19.84 -8.54
N ASN A 607 11.31 -20.63 -9.18
CA ASN A 607 9.91 -20.23 -9.39
C ASN A 607 9.24 -19.90 -8.05
N ALA A 608 8.58 -18.74 -7.95
CA ALA A 608 8.08 -18.21 -6.68
C ALA A 608 6.99 -19.09 -6.03
N ASP A 609 6.17 -19.74 -6.86
CA ASP A 609 5.03 -20.57 -6.45
C ASP A 609 5.46 -22.00 -6.05
N ALA A 610 6.69 -22.38 -6.39
CA ALA A 610 7.23 -23.68 -6.06
C ALA A 610 7.58 -23.77 -4.56
N ALA A 611 6.81 -24.57 -3.81
CA ALA A 611 7.02 -24.82 -2.39
C ALA A 611 8.42 -25.36 -2.00
N ASN A 612 9.21 -25.82 -2.98
CA ASN A 612 10.60 -26.24 -2.83
C ASN A 612 11.58 -25.37 -3.63
N LYS A 613 11.29 -24.08 -3.87
CA LYS A 613 12.22 -23.17 -4.54
C LYS A 613 13.50 -22.96 -3.70
N ALA A 614 14.59 -22.59 -4.35
CA ALA A 614 15.78 -22.09 -3.68
C ALA A 614 15.63 -20.61 -3.27
N ASP A 615 16.50 -20.15 -2.36
CA ASP A 615 16.41 -18.83 -1.70
C ASP A 615 17.40 -17.80 -2.24
N PHE A 616 18.53 -18.25 -2.78
CA PHE A 616 19.56 -17.39 -3.36
C PHE A 616 20.29 -18.08 -4.52
N VAL A 617 20.84 -17.30 -5.45
CA VAL A 617 21.77 -17.80 -6.46
C VAL A 617 23.20 -17.62 -5.93
N SER A 618 24.03 -18.67 -5.94
CA SER A 618 25.43 -18.57 -5.58
C SER A 618 26.27 -18.42 -6.84
N PHE A 619 27.16 -17.43 -6.89
CA PHE A 619 28.12 -17.26 -7.98
C PHE A 619 29.54 -17.40 -7.47
N THR A 620 30.39 -18.05 -8.26
CA THR A 620 31.80 -18.30 -7.96
C THR A 620 32.68 -17.76 -9.09
N LYS A 621 33.92 -17.41 -8.79
CA LYS A 621 34.96 -17.18 -9.79
C LYS A 621 36.07 -18.20 -9.61
N SER A 622 36.47 -18.88 -10.68
CA SER A 622 37.63 -19.77 -10.62
C SER A 622 38.93 -19.01 -10.34
N ALA A 623 39.75 -19.56 -9.43
CA ALA A 623 41.14 -19.15 -9.21
C ALA A 623 42.10 -19.65 -10.32
N SER A 624 41.63 -20.50 -11.25
CA SER A 624 42.44 -21.00 -12.38
C SER A 624 42.53 -20.04 -13.56
N THR A 625 41.69 -19.01 -13.59
CA THR A 625 41.70 -17.93 -14.59
C THR A 625 42.28 -16.65 -13.98
N ASP A 626 42.75 -15.71 -14.81
CA ASP A 626 43.40 -14.49 -14.34
C ASP A 626 42.46 -13.59 -13.51
N ALA A 627 43.01 -12.62 -12.76
CA ALA A 627 42.17 -11.63 -12.07
C ALA A 627 41.43 -10.74 -13.09
N LEU A 628 40.15 -10.46 -12.84
CA LEU A 628 39.33 -9.57 -13.69
C LEU A 628 39.76 -8.11 -13.46
N SER A 629 39.79 -7.31 -14.52
CA SER A 629 39.88 -5.84 -14.43
C SER A 629 38.57 -5.21 -13.94
N ASP A 630 38.57 -3.91 -13.63
CA ASP A 630 37.35 -3.18 -13.22
C ASP A 630 36.24 -3.22 -14.28
N ASP A 631 36.60 -3.25 -15.56
CA ASP A 631 35.69 -3.40 -16.69
C ASP A 631 35.10 -4.82 -16.76
N GLN A 632 35.96 -5.83 -16.62
CA GLN A 632 35.59 -7.24 -16.64
C GLN A 632 34.75 -7.61 -15.41
N TRP A 633 35.00 -6.98 -14.26
CA TRP A 633 34.12 -7.06 -13.09
C TRP A 633 32.76 -6.41 -13.31
N HIS A 634 32.67 -5.33 -14.09
CA HIS A 634 31.36 -4.79 -14.45
C HIS A 634 30.57 -5.77 -15.33
N ASN A 635 31.21 -6.42 -16.30
CA ASN A 635 30.58 -7.47 -17.12
C ASN A 635 30.08 -8.63 -16.23
N ALA A 636 30.93 -9.10 -15.31
CA ALA A 636 30.60 -10.18 -14.38
C ALA A 636 29.45 -9.82 -13.42
N LEU A 637 29.44 -8.59 -12.87
CA LEU A 637 28.38 -8.12 -12.00
C LEU A 637 27.06 -7.88 -12.75
N GLU A 638 27.11 -7.36 -13.98
CA GLU A 638 25.94 -7.20 -14.83
C GLU A 638 25.32 -8.57 -15.18
N TYR A 639 26.12 -9.60 -15.46
CA TYR A 639 25.64 -10.98 -15.60
C TYR A 639 24.94 -11.49 -14.34
N VAL A 640 25.57 -11.32 -13.15
CA VAL A 640 24.94 -11.68 -11.87
C VAL A 640 23.61 -10.96 -11.70
N LYS A 641 23.56 -9.66 -11.98
CA LYS A 641 22.31 -8.86 -11.92
C LYS A 641 21.26 -9.37 -12.90
N GLN A 642 21.61 -9.59 -14.16
CA GLN A 642 20.65 -9.97 -15.20
C GLN A 642 20.03 -11.35 -14.94
N VAL A 643 20.83 -12.32 -14.47
CA VAL A 643 20.31 -13.63 -14.09
C VAL A 643 19.39 -13.51 -12.86
N THR A 644 19.77 -12.73 -11.85
CA THR A 644 19.01 -12.58 -10.61
C THR A 644 17.77 -11.69 -10.72
N ASP A 645 17.79 -10.67 -11.58
CA ASP A 645 16.60 -9.90 -11.98
C ASP A 645 15.59 -10.81 -12.70
N TYR A 646 16.07 -11.73 -13.56
CA TYR A 646 15.21 -12.67 -14.28
C TYR A 646 14.55 -13.71 -13.36
N VAL A 647 15.32 -14.33 -12.45
CA VAL A 647 14.78 -15.31 -11.48
C VAL A 647 14.25 -14.67 -10.18
N ASN A 648 14.15 -13.34 -10.11
CA ASN A 648 13.76 -12.53 -8.96
C ASN A 648 14.28 -13.07 -7.60
N THR A 649 15.58 -13.35 -7.53
CA THR A 649 16.21 -14.07 -6.40
C THR A 649 17.58 -13.45 -6.08
N PRO A 650 17.91 -13.13 -4.82
CA PRO A 650 19.17 -12.45 -4.46
C PRO A 650 20.43 -13.32 -4.64
N ALA A 651 21.60 -12.70 -4.72
CA ALA A 651 22.87 -13.35 -5.02
C ALA A 651 23.87 -13.41 -3.84
N LEU A 652 24.58 -14.54 -3.75
CA LEU A 652 25.75 -14.73 -2.90
C LEU A 652 27.00 -14.84 -3.78
N LEU A 653 28.06 -14.08 -3.50
CA LEU A 653 29.38 -14.38 -4.08
C LEU A 653 30.16 -15.31 -3.14
N ALA A 654 30.29 -16.58 -3.51
CA ALA A 654 30.86 -17.62 -2.67
C ALA A 654 32.26 -18.06 -3.12
N ASN A 655 33.09 -18.49 -2.16
CA ASN A 655 34.42 -19.06 -2.40
C ASN A 655 35.31 -18.16 -3.30
N MET A 656 35.24 -16.84 -3.09
CA MET A 656 35.83 -15.86 -3.99
C MET A 656 37.36 -15.80 -3.83
N PRO A 657 38.16 -15.98 -4.90
CA PRO A 657 39.63 -16.07 -4.78
C PRO A 657 40.25 -14.80 -4.20
N THR A 658 40.78 -14.89 -2.97
CA THR A 658 41.18 -13.74 -2.15
C THR A 658 42.24 -12.88 -2.84
N GLU A 659 43.25 -13.51 -3.44
CA GLU A 659 44.34 -12.83 -4.16
C GLU A 659 43.88 -12.11 -5.44
N GLN A 660 42.73 -12.49 -6.01
CA GLN A 660 42.22 -11.92 -7.27
C GLN A 660 41.06 -10.94 -7.08
N THR A 661 40.31 -11.04 -5.99
CA THR A 661 38.98 -10.41 -5.85
C THR A 661 38.89 -9.40 -4.72
N SER A 662 39.71 -9.54 -3.66
CA SER A 662 39.66 -8.65 -2.49
C SER A 662 40.03 -7.20 -2.83
N GLY A 663 40.95 -6.97 -3.77
CA GLY A 663 41.36 -5.64 -4.21
C GLY A 663 40.25 -4.84 -4.92
N TYR A 664 39.33 -5.52 -5.59
CA TYR A 664 38.16 -4.88 -6.22
C TYR A 664 37.07 -4.60 -5.18
N PHE A 665 36.60 -5.63 -4.48
CA PHE A 665 35.46 -5.48 -3.57
C PHE A 665 35.78 -4.65 -2.32
N MET A 666 36.99 -4.81 -1.75
CA MET A 666 37.41 -4.12 -0.53
C MET A 666 38.37 -2.94 -0.78
N GLY A 667 38.61 -2.59 -2.06
CA GLY A 667 39.58 -1.58 -2.46
C GLY A 667 41.04 -2.02 -2.29
N ASP A 668 41.95 -1.23 -2.84
CA ASP A 668 43.39 -1.37 -2.64
C ASP A 668 43.98 -0.07 -2.03
N ASN A 669 45.26 0.25 -2.25
CA ASN A 669 45.84 1.49 -1.75
C ASN A 669 45.50 2.73 -2.62
N GLN A 670 44.71 2.58 -3.69
CA GLN A 670 44.33 3.64 -4.63
C GLN A 670 42.84 3.55 -5.07
N GLY A 671 42.27 2.35 -5.16
CA GLY A 671 40.88 2.09 -5.54
C GLY A 671 39.93 1.97 -4.34
N LYS A 672 38.68 2.43 -4.52
CA LYS A 672 37.63 2.39 -3.47
C LYS A 672 36.87 1.05 -3.45
N PRO A 673 36.37 0.60 -2.27
CA PRO A 673 35.53 -0.59 -2.16
C PRO A 673 34.30 -0.56 -3.06
N GLN A 674 34.02 -1.68 -3.74
CA GLN A 674 32.91 -1.82 -4.69
C GLN A 674 31.65 -2.48 -4.07
N LEU A 675 31.58 -2.60 -2.74
CA LEU A 675 30.47 -3.26 -2.04
C LEU A 675 29.09 -2.67 -2.37
N ARG A 676 28.97 -1.34 -2.52
CA ARG A 676 27.71 -0.70 -2.95
C ARG A 676 27.30 -1.12 -4.36
N LYS A 677 28.27 -1.30 -5.26
CA LYS A 677 28.05 -1.78 -6.63
C LYS A 677 27.66 -3.26 -6.62
N ALA A 678 28.26 -4.09 -5.79
CA ALA A 678 27.81 -5.47 -5.57
C ALA A 678 26.35 -5.51 -5.09
N ALA A 679 25.99 -4.71 -4.08
CA ALA A 679 24.62 -4.58 -3.58
C ALA A 679 23.61 -4.08 -4.64
N TYR A 680 24.04 -3.28 -5.62
CA TYR A 680 23.19 -2.89 -6.75
C TYR A 680 22.97 -4.05 -7.74
N ASN A 681 23.97 -4.92 -7.89
CA ASN A 681 23.90 -6.13 -8.70
C ASN A 681 23.35 -7.33 -7.91
N ASN A 682 22.33 -7.04 -7.09
CA ASN A 682 21.53 -7.98 -6.28
C ASN A 682 22.30 -8.88 -5.30
N ILE A 683 23.56 -8.56 -4.97
CA ILE A 683 24.38 -9.36 -4.04
C ILE A 683 24.10 -8.92 -2.59
N PHE A 684 23.82 -9.87 -1.69
CA PHE A 684 23.69 -9.60 -0.25
C PHE A 684 24.99 -9.85 0.53
N ALA A 685 25.88 -10.73 0.03
CA ALA A 685 27.13 -11.07 0.71
C ALA A 685 28.27 -11.55 -0.20
N ILE A 686 29.50 -11.41 0.31
CA ILE A 686 30.75 -11.93 -0.30
C ILE A 686 31.52 -12.77 0.71
N LEU A 687 31.84 -14.01 0.33
CA LEU A 687 32.62 -14.96 1.12
C LEU A 687 33.93 -15.28 0.38
N PHE A 688 35.06 -14.86 0.95
CA PHE A 688 36.39 -15.10 0.39
C PHE A 688 36.94 -16.49 0.75
N ASP A 689 37.75 -17.07 -0.13
CA ASP A 689 38.27 -18.44 -0.02
C ASP A 689 39.39 -18.62 1.04
N ASN A 690 40.08 -17.54 1.43
CA ASN A 690 41.28 -17.58 2.25
C ASN A 690 41.37 -16.35 3.18
N ASP A 691 42.11 -16.50 4.27
CA ASP A 691 42.47 -15.38 5.15
C ASP A 691 43.74 -14.67 4.66
N SER A 692 43.76 -13.34 4.75
CA SER A 692 44.99 -12.56 4.69
C SER A 692 44.91 -11.38 5.65
N ALA A 693 46.04 -11.00 6.25
CA ALA A 693 46.07 -9.89 7.21
C ALA A 693 45.66 -8.53 6.61
N GLU A 694 45.76 -8.38 5.29
CA GLU A 694 45.22 -7.21 4.57
C GLU A 694 43.70 -7.30 4.42
N LEU A 695 43.16 -8.46 4.05
CA LEU A 695 41.70 -8.65 3.96
C LEU A 695 41.03 -8.51 5.33
N THR A 696 41.55 -9.15 6.38
CA THR A 696 40.99 -9.03 7.74
C THR A 696 40.93 -7.56 8.17
N ALA A 697 42.02 -6.79 7.98
CA ALA A 697 42.04 -5.36 8.34
C ALA A 697 41.10 -4.48 7.49
N LYS A 698 40.71 -4.92 6.29
CA LYS A 698 39.67 -4.26 5.47
C LYS A 698 38.27 -4.66 5.93
N ILE A 699 38.03 -5.92 6.29
CA ILE A 699 36.77 -6.40 6.87
C ILE A 699 36.52 -5.72 8.23
N ASP A 700 37.54 -5.61 9.08
CA ASP A 700 37.48 -4.91 10.38
C ASP A 700 37.03 -3.46 10.20
N ARG A 701 37.65 -2.71 9.27
CA ARG A 701 37.24 -1.32 8.95
C ARG A 701 35.82 -1.26 8.38
N TYR A 702 35.44 -2.23 7.57
CA TYR A 702 34.08 -2.32 7.03
C TYR A 702 33.02 -2.56 8.12
N GLN A 703 33.35 -3.23 9.24
CA GLN A 703 32.41 -3.35 10.36
C GLN A 703 32.06 -2.00 11.00
N GLU A 704 32.90 -0.96 10.85
CA GLU A 704 32.66 0.39 11.41
C GLU A 704 31.58 1.17 10.64
N THR A 705 31.45 0.95 9.32
CA THR A 705 30.46 1.60 8.45
C THR A 705 29.97 0.63 7.38
N LYS A 706 28.91 -0.13 7.70
CA LYS A 706 28.33 -1.14 6.80
C LYS A 706 27.44 -0.52 5.71
N VAL A 707 27.34 -1.20 4.57
CA VAL A 707 26.32 -0.90 3.55
C VAL A 707 25.00 -1.54 4.00
N PRO A 708 23.92 -0.78 4.21
CA PRO A 708 22.61 -1.36 4.48
C PRO A 708 22.02 -1.94 3.18
N LEU A 709 21.14 -2.94 3.31
CA LEU A 709 20.51 -3.66 2.19
C LEU A 709 19.01 -3.39 2.04
N TYR A 710 18.32 -3.16 3.16
CA TYR A 710 16.88 -2.91 3.25
C TYR A 710 16.55 -2.33 4.64
N TYR A 711 15.46 -1.57 4.73
CA TYR A 711 15.03 -0.96 5.99
C TYR A 711 14.55 -2.02 7.00
N VAL A 712 14.96 -1.89 8.27
CA VAL A 712 14.41 -2.71 9.37
C VAL A 712 14.01 -1.82 10.55
N GLY A 713 12.71 -1.64 10.75
CA GLY A 713 12.12 -0.89 11.86
C GLY A 713 10.70 -1.36 12.11
N GLU A 714 10.19 -1.21 13.34
CA GLU A 714 8.86 -1.70 13.72
C GLU A 714 7.73 -0.89 13.06
N ASP A 715 7.95 0.40 12.78
CA ASP A 715 6.96 1.31 12.19
C ASP A 715 7.47 1.98 10.88
N LEU A 716 7.14 1.35 9.75
CA LEU A 716 6.76 2.09 8.54
C LEU A 716 5.22 2.09 8.37
N GLU A 717 4.47 1.75 9.44
CA GLU A 717 3.02 1.81 9.45
C GLU A 717 2.50 3.22 9.12
N LYS A 718 1.28 3.29 8.59
CA LYS A 718 0.54 4.54 8.33
C LYS A 718 0.01 5.16 9.63
N GLY A 719 0.94 5.46 10.53
CA GLY A 719 0.68 6.21 11.75
C GLY A 719 0.09 7.59 11.47
N ALA A 720 -0.50 8.18 12.50
CA ALA A 720 -1.09 9.51 12.42
C ALA A 720 -0.07 10.57 11.96
N LEU A 721 -0.25 11.12 10.75
CA LEU A 721 0.64 12.14 10.16
C LEU A 721 0.97 13.26 11.15
N THR A 722 0.01 13.68 11.96
CA THR A 722 0.22 14.62 13.06
C THR A 722 -0.44 14.14 14.35
N ARG A 723 -0.09 14.75 15.49
CA ARG A 723 -0.81 14.57 16.76
C ARG A 723 -2.24 15.14 16.77
N ILE A 724 -2.70 15.75 15.69
CA ILE A 724 -4.02 16.41 15.59
C ILE A 724 -4.94 15.51 14.77
N GLU A 725 -5.75 14.69 15.44
CA GLU A 725 -6.64 13.72 14.79
C GLU A 725 -7.54 14.35 13.71
N ALA A 726 -8.11 15.53 14.01
CA ALA A 726 -8.94 16.28 13.06
C ALA A 726 -8.18 16.68 11.78
N LEU A 727 -6.89 17.03 11.87
CA LEU A 727 -6.07 17.34 10.69
C LEU A 727 -5.86 16.09 9.83
N ASN A 728 -5.59 14.94 10.47
CA ASN A 728 -5.37 13.68 9.76
C ASN A 728 -6.66 13.21 9.07
N GLN A 729 -7.81 13.32 9.75
CA GLN A 729 -9.12 13.02 9.16
C GLN A 729 -9.48 13.99 8.02
N GLU A 730 -9.24 15.30 8.18
CA GLU A 730 -9.48 16.30 7.13
C GLU A 730 -8.58 16.09 5.90
N LEU A 731 -7.33 15.62 6.08
CA LEU A 731 -6.43 15.30 4.99
C LEU A 731 -6.78 13.96 4.33
N ALA A 732 -7.16 12.91 5.07
CA ALA A 732 -7.63 11.65 4.48
C ALA A 732 -8.91 11.88 3.65
N ASN A 733 -9.90 12.59 4.21
CA ASN A 733 -11.14 12.93 3.52
C ASN A 733 -10.94 13.86 2.30
N ALA A 734 -9.75 14.46 2.13
CA ALA A 734 -9.43 15.29 0.96
C ALA A 734 -9.05 14.47 -0.29
N GLU A 735 -8.83 13.15 -0.18
CA GLU A 735 -8.35 12.30 -1.28
C GLU A 735 -9.12 12.52 -2.58
N SER A 736 -10.43 12.27 -2.58
CA SER A 736 -11.26 12.33 -3.78
C SER A 736 -11.26 13.72 -4.45
N VAL A 737 -11.25 14.80 -3.65
CA VAL A 737 -11.23 16.18 -4.19
C VAL A 737 -9.83 16.59 -4.67
N MET A 738 -8.76 16.13 -4.02
CA MET A 738 -7.40 16.40 -4.45
C MET A 738 -7.08 15.66 -5.75
N ASP A 739 -7.39 14.37 -5.84
CA ASP A 739 -7.14 13.56 -7.03
C ASP A 739 -7.99 14.01 -8.25
N ASN A 740 -9.27 14.33 -8.04
CA ASN A 740 -10.20 14.62 -9.14
C ASN A 740 -10.41 16.10 -9.46
N GLU A 741 -9.91 17.04 -8.65
CA GLU A 741 -10.06 18.47 -8.90
C GLU A 741 -8.78 19.32 -8.74
N ALA A 742 -7.71 18.81 -8.10
CA ALA A 742 -6.43 19.52 -7.97
C ALA A 742 -5.30 18.86 -8.79
N PHE A 743 -5.12 17.55 -8.71
CA PHE A 743 -4.05 16.79 -9.39
C PHE A 743 -4.42 16.47 -10.84
N LEU A 744 -4.77 17.51 -11.59
CA LEU A 744 -5.20 17.42 -12.98
C LEU A 744 -4.04 17.66 -13.97
N TYR A 745 -4.11 17.03 -15.14
CA TYR A 745 -3.19 17.25 -16.25
C TYR A 745 -3.89 17.65 -17.55
N GLU A 746 -3.19 18.40 -18.40
CA GLU A 746 -3.71 18.84 -19.69
C GLU A 746 -3.51 17.76 -20.77
N THR A 747 -4.61 17.27 -21.35
CA THR A 747 -4.58 16.32 -22.47
C THR A 747 -4.19 17.01 -23.79
N PRO A 748 -3.81 16.27 -24.84
CA PRO A 748 -3.54 16.83 -26.17
C PRO A 748 -4.75 17.50 -26.84
N GLN A 749 -5.93 17.40 -26.24
CA GLN A 749 -7.18 18.03 -26.65
C GLN A 749 -7.52 19.25 -25.76
N SER A 750 -6.59 19.71 -24.91
CA SER A 750 -6.78 20.73 -23.86
C SER A 750 -7.99 20.46 -22.95
N GLN A 751 -8.17 19.20 -22.58
CA GLN A 751 -9.05 18.78 -21.50
C GLN A 751 -8.21 18.63 -20.22
N TRP A 752 -8.79 18.87 -19.05
CA TRP A 752 -8.14 18.60 -17.77
C TRP A 752 -8.75 17.34 -17.16
N ILE A 753 -7.92 16.35 -16.84
CA ILE A 753 -8.34 15.06 -16.28
C ILE A 753 -7.38 14.61 -15.15
N PRO A 754 -7.80 13.72 -14.22
CA PRO A 754 -6.98 13.27 -13.10
C PRO A 754 -5.64 12.66 -13.52
N SER A 755 -4.59 12.90 -12.71
CA SER A 755 -3.27 12.32 -12.95
C SER A 755 -3.25 10.80 -12.73
N THR A 756 -2.49 10.13 -13.60
CA THR A 756 -2.15 8.70 -13.50
C THR A 756 -0.79 8.46 -12.82
N VAL A 757 -0.04 9.53 -12.52
CA VAL A 757 1.34 9.46 -11.98
C VAL A 757 1.39 9.95 -10.54
N TYR A 758 0.58 10.97 -10.21
CA TYR A 758 0.57 11.63 -8.91
C TYR A 758 -0.77 11.42 -8.22
N LYS A 759 -0.73 10.84 -7.02
CA LYS A 759 -1.88 10.51 -6.19
C LYS A 759 -1.78 11.13 -4.80
N TRP A 760 -2.93 11.42 -4.20
CA TRP A 760 -3.01 12.02 -2.87
C TRP A 760 -2.46 11.10 -1.76
N ASN A 761 -2.69 9.79 -1.85
CA ASN A 761 -2.18 8.85 -0.85
C ASN A 761 -0.64 8.74 -0.93
N ASP A 762 -0.06 8.56 -2.12
CA ASP A 762 1.39 8.65 -2.36
C ASP A 762 1.99 9.94 -1.78
N PHE A 763 1.26 11.07 -1.86
CA PHE A 763 1.69 12.34 -1.27
C PHE A 763 1.63 12.33 0.25
N LEU A 764 0.56 11.82 0.86
CA LEU A 764 0.41 11.75 2.31
C LEU A 764 1.42 10.79 2.94
N ASP A 765 1.74 9.67 2.29
CA ASP A 765 2.75 8.72 2.74
C ASP A 765 4.14 9.36 2.72
N GLY A 766 4.50 10.03 1.62
CA GLY A 766 5.76 10.78 1.51
C GLY A 766 5.86 11.96 2.47
N LEU A 767 4.74 12.64 2.73
CA LEU A 767 4.64 13.71 3.72
C LEU A 767 4.77 13.15 5.15
N ASN A 768 4.24 11.97 5.43
CA ASN A 768 4.36 11.28 6.71
C ASN A 768 5.82 10.93 7.01
N ALA A 769 6.52 10.30 6.08
CA ALA A 769 7.96 10.05 6.17
C ALA A 769 8.74 11.36 6.44
N MET A 770 8.49 12.40 5.65
CA MET A 770 9.20 13.67 5.75
C MET A 770 8.85 14.52 6.98
N HIS A 771 7.69 14.32 7.61
CA HIS A 771 7.30 14.98 8.88
C HIS A 771 7.77 14.19 10.11
N ASN A 772 7.44 12.90 10.18
CA ASN A 772 7.63 12.08 11.37
C ASN A 772 9.04 11.48 11.48
N ILE A 773 9.71 11.20 10.36
CA ILE A 773 11.12 10.76 10.34
C ILE A 773 12.02 11.95 10.00
N GLY A 774 11.83 12.54 8.81
CA GLY A 774 12.67 13.62 8.29
C GLY A 774 14.03 13.11 7.76
N VAL A 775 14.84 14.05 7.23
CA VAL A 775 16.07 13.74 6.49
C VAL A 775 17.14 14.78 6.84
N ALA A 776 18.38 14.34 7.14
CA ALA A 776 19.47 15.21 7.60
C ALA A 776 19.06 16.13 8.77
N GLY A 777 18.29 15.61 9.73
CA GLY A 777 17.71 16.37 10.85
C GLY A 777 16.58 17.36 10.49
N ASN A 778 16.32 17.60 9.19
CA ASN A 778 15.26 18.48 8.71
C ASN A 778 13.93 17.71 8.57
N LYS A 779 12.83 18.34 8.96
CA LYS A 779 11.48 17.77 8.91
C LYS A 779 10.53 18.73 8.21
N PHE A 780 9.57 18.20 7.46
CA PHE A 780 8.55 19.02 6.82
C PHE A 780 7.67 19.64 7.90
N TRP A 781 7.73 20.96 8.05
CA TRP A 781 7.04 21.63 9.13
C TRP A 781 5.53 21.75 8.87
N LEU A 782 4.72 21.21 9.79
CA LEU A 782 3.26 21.27 9.77
C LEU A 782 2.65 21.96 11.02
N MET A 783 3.36 21.98 12.16
CA MET A 783 2.80 22.34 13.47
C MET A 783 3.76 23.15 14.35
N ASN A 784 3.19 23.86 15.32
CA ASN A 784 3.88 24.56 16.39
C ASN A 784 3.16 24.30 17.72
N ASP A 785 3.85 23.73 18.71
CA ASP A 785 3.22 23.39 19.99
C ASP A 785 2.88 24.61 20.88
N ASP A 786 3.41 25.80 20.55
CA ASP A 786 3.04 27.06 21.22
C ASP A 786 1.68 27.65 20.78
N VAL A 787 0.93 27.00 19.86
CA VAL A 787 -0.41 27.47 19.41
C VAL A 787 -1.46 26.36 19.46
N ASP A 788 -2.73 26.75 19.39
CA ASP A 788 -3.86 25.84 19.37
C ASP A 788 -3.97 25.03 18.08
N ASP A 789 -4.67 23.89 18.17
CA ASP A 789 -4.78 22.94 17.06
C ASP A 789 -5.55 23.49 15.85
N ALA A 790 -6.50 24.40 16.03
CA ALA A 790 -7.23 25.04 14.94
C ALA A 790 -6.41 26.14 14.21
N THR A 791 -5.35 26.64 14.85
CA THR A 791 -4.31 27.44 14.20
C THR A 791 -3.30 26.53 13.49
N ASN A 792 -2.88 25.44 14.13
CA ASN A 792 -1.98 24.45 13.51
C ASN A 792 -2.55 23.78 12.25
N ILE A 793 -3.85 23.44 12.22
CA ILE A 793 -4.54 22.93 11.02
C ILE A 793 -4.36 23.88 9.82
N LYS A 794 -4.40 25.20 10.05
CA LYS A 794 -4.20 26.21 8.98
C LYS A 794 -2.74 26.31 8.57
N TYR A 795 -1.80 26.26 9.52
CA TYR A 795 -0.36 26.25 9.22
C TYR A 795 0.01 25.03 8.36
N ALA A 796 -0.45 23.83 8.73
CA ALA A 796 -0.23 22.60 7.98
C ALA A 796 -0.79 22.69 6.55
N LYS A 797 -2.07 23.07 6.40
CA LYS A 797 -2.73 23.19 5.09
C LYS A 797 -2.06 24.25 4.19
N VAL A 798 -1.56 25.35 4.75
CA VAL A 798 -0.80 26.36 3.98
C VAL A 798 0.58 25.86 3.58
N ALA A 799 1.29 25.12 4.45
CA ALA A 799 2.57 24.51 4.09
C ALA A 799 2.42 23.49 2.95
N ILE A 800 1.41 22.63 3.05
CA ILE A 800 1.01 21.65 2.03
C ILE A 800 0.63 22.36 0.72
N ALA A 801 -0.27 23.34 0.77
CA ALA A 801 -0.69 24.07 -0.43
C ALA A 801 0.46 24.81 -1.12
N ALA A 802 1.40 25.39 -0.36
CA ALA A 802 2.54 26.09 -0.93
C ALA A 802 3.46 25.16 -1.72
N PHE A 803 3.68 23.94 -1.23
CA PHE A 803 4.44 22.89 -1.92
C PHE A 803 3.70 22.37 -3.16
N LEU A 804 2.43 22.02 -3.01
CA LEU A 804 1.62 21.47 -4.09
C LEU A 804 1.38 22.48 -5.23
N ALA A 805 1.33 23.78 -4.93
CA ALA A 805 1.23 24.83 -5.94
C ALA A 805 2.39 24.82 -6.97
N GLN A 806 3.60 24.48 -6.50
CA GLN A 806 4.78 24.32 -7.35
C GLN A 806 4.69 23.01 -8.12
N SER A 807 4.47 21.91 -7.41
CA SER A 807 4.27 20.56 -7.94
C SER A 807 3.28 20.53 -9.13
N MET A 808 2.13 21.18 -8.96
CA MET A 808 1.09 21.30 -9.99
C MET A 808 1.56 22.05 -11.24
N GLN A 809 2.49 23.00 -11.13
CA GLN A 809 3.04 23.72 -12.28
C GLN A 809 4.27 23.03 -12.89
N GLU A 810 5.15 22.41 -12.12
CA GLU A 810 6.35 21.76 -12.68
C GLU A 810 6.02 20.43 -13.37
N THR A 811 5.16 19.58 -12.77
CA THR A 811 5.06 18.16 -13.18
C THR A 811 3.63 17.64 -13.35
N ILE A 812 2.74 17.85 -12.37
CA ILE A 812 1.43 17.19 -12.36
C ILE A 812 0.61 17.58 -13.59
N ARG A 813 0.64 18.87 -13.98
CA ARG A 813 -0.04 19.37 -15.20
C ARG A 813 0.38 18.70 -16.51
N TYR A 814 1.54 18.04 -16.54
CA TYR A 814 2.08 17.31 -17.70
C TYR A 814 1.94 15.79 -17.56
N ASN A 815 1.51 15.28 -16.40
CA ASN A 815 1.45 13.86 -16.06
C ASN A 815 2.77 13.12 -16.30
N ALA A 816 3.88 13.75 -15.90
CA ALA A 816 5.24 13.22 -16.01
C ALA A 816 5.99 13.33 -14.69
N CYS A 817 6.75 12.30 -14.35
CA CYS A 817 7.74 12.29 -13.27
C CYS A 817 9.13 12.67 -13.80
N ASP A 818 9.43 12.31 -15.06
CA ASP A 818 10.66 12.64 -15.76
C ASP A 818 10.58 13.99 -16.50
N GLU A 819 11.73 14.62 -16.67
CA GLU A 819 11.88 15.86 -17.43
C GLU A 819 11.60 15.69 -18.92
N ASN A 820 10.66 16.50 -19.42
CA ASN A 820 10.34 16.56 -20.84
C ASN A 820 11.40 17.31 -21.63
N ASN A 821 11.70 16.86 -22.86
CA ASN A 821 12.61 17.58 -23.75
C ASN A 821 11.95 18.89 -24.24
N TRP A 822 12.41 20.03 -23.73
CA TRP A 822 11.97 21.37 -24.08
C TRP A 822 13.01 22.12 -24.94
N SER A 823 14.08 21.43 -25.34
CA SER A 823 15.24 22.06 -25.98
C SER A 823 14.98 22.34 -27.47
N GLU A 824 14.95 23.62 -27.82
CA GLU A 824 14.69 24.11 -29.19
C GLU A 824 15.73 25.17 -29.60
N VAL A 825 15.97 25.33 -30.90
CA VAL A 825 16.93 26.31 -31.45
C VAL A 825 16.57 27.74 -31.01
N LYS A 826 15.27 28.03 -30.85
CA LYS A 826 14.77 29.31 -30.33
C LYS A 826 15.20 29.63 -28.89
N TYR A 827 15.64 28.61 -28.14
CA TYR A 827 16.19 28.71 -26.78
C TYR A 827 17.72 28.46 -26.73
N GLY A 828 18.39 28.35 -27.88
CA GLY A 828 19.84 28.17 -27.98
C GLY A 828 20.34 26.73 -28.08
N ALA A 829 19.45 25.74 -28.23
CA ALA A 829 19.84 24.36 -28.50
C ALA A 829 20.46 24.21 -29.91
N PRO A 830 21.32 23.20 -30.16
CA PRO A 830 21.98 22.99 -31.45
C PRO A 830 21.00 22.56 -32.57
N ALA A 831 19.87 21.97 -32.18
CA ALA A 831 18.75 21.59 -33.04
C ALA A 831 17.44 21.69 -32.23
N ASP A 832 16.30 21.37 -32.86
CA ASP A 832 15.04 21.18 -32.14
C ASP A 832 14.94 19.74 -31.64
N TYR A 833 14.60 19.58 -30.35
CA TYR A 833 14.57 18.33 -29.59
C TYR A 833 15.83 17.45 -29.71
N PRO A 834 17.03 17.98 -29.43
CA PRO A 834 18.27 17.20 -29.40
C PRO A 834 18.17 16.09 -28.35
N MET A 835 18.74 14.92 -28.62
CA MET A 835 18.78 13.81 -27.65
C MET A 835 19.60 14.18 -26.40
N THR A 836 20.60 15.06 -26.54
CA THR A 836 21.44 15.57 -25.42
C THR A 836 20.68 16.43 -24.40
N ALA A 837 19.38 16.66 -24.56
CA ALA A 837 18.53 17.19 -23.51
C ALA A 837 18.60 16.37 -22.21
N SER A 838 18.88 15.06 -22.27
CA SER A 838 19.13 14.20 -21.11
C SER A 838 20.38 14.59 -20.29
N CYS A 839 21.30 15.35 -20.90
CA CYS A 839 22.52 15.84 -20.28
C CYS A 839 22.36 17.24 -19.67
N GLY A 840 21.31 17.97 -20.07
CA GLY A 840 21.07 19.35 -19.67
C GLY A 840 20.22 20.13 -20.67
N GLN A 841 19.33 20.98 -20.17
CA GLN A 841 18.47 21.83 -21.00
C GLN A 841 18.69 23.32 -20.74
N LEU A 842 18.32 24.17 -21.71
CA LEU A 842 18.40 25.64 -21.63
C LEU A 842 19.82 26.17 -21.32
N GLY A 843 20.86 25.46 -21.79
CA GLY A 843 22.27 25.81 -21.60
C GLY A 843 22.88 25.30 -20.28
N GLN A 844 22.13 24.52 -19.51
CA GLN A 844 22.61 23.84 -18.30
C GLN A 844 23.32 22.52 -18.67
N LYS A 845 24.17 21.99 -17.79
CA LYS A 845 24.75 20.65 -17.89
C LYS A 845 24.64 19.93 -16.54
N TYR A 846 23.76 18.94 -16.45
CA TYR A 846 23.36 18.29 -15.20
C TYR A 846 24.44 17.36 -14.63
N ALA A 847 25.33 16.83 -15.48
CA ALA A 847 26.52 16.10 -15.02
C ALA A 847 27.57 17.02 -14.35
N ASP A 848 27.55 18.33 -14.62
CA ASP A 848 28.44 19.31 -13.98
C ASP A 848 27.87 19.84 -12.65
N TYR A 849 26.59 19.57 -12.34
CA TYR A 849 25.98 19.90 -11.05
C TYR A 849 26.59 19.03 -9.94
N GLY A 850 27.36 19.67 -9.06
CA GLY A 850 28.19 19.00 -8.06
C GLY A 850 29.69 19.25 -8.23
N VAL A 851 30.14 19.83 -9.35
CA VAL A 851 31.54 20.24 -9.50
C VAL A 851 31.75 21.64 -8.90
N ASN A 852 32.68 21.78 -7.96
CA ASN A 852 33.06 23.09 -7.43
C ASN A 852 33.88 23.86 -8.49
N PRO A 853 33.44 25.07 -8.92
CA PRO A 853 34.10 25.84 -9.97
C PRO A 853 35.46 26.44 -9.58
N SER A 854 35.84 26.39 -8.30
CA SER A 854 37.11 26.90 -7.78
C SER A 854 38.18 25.82 -7.56
N SER A 855 37.78 24.62 -7.12
CA SER A 855 38.68 23.48 -6.92
C SER A 855 38.75 22.55 -8.14
N GLY A 856 37.69 22.51 -8.95
CA GLY A 856 37.53 21.55 -10.05
C GLY A 856 37.23 20.13 -9.60
N LEU A 857 36.88 19.94 -8.32
CA LEU A 857 36.55 18.66 -7.71
C LEU A 857 35.03 18.50 -7.54
N ASP A 858 34.57 17.25 -7.44
CA ASP A 858 33.21 16.95 -7.04
C ASP A 858 33.00 17.25 -5.55
N HIS A 859 31.87 17.89 -5.21
CA HIS A 859 31.38 18.03 -3.84
C HIS A 859 31.11 16.65 -3.24
N ALA A 860 31.30 16.50 -1.93
CA ALA A 860 31.30 15.22 -1.22
C ALA A 860 30.03 14.36 -1.37
N TYR A 861 28.88 14.99 -1.67
CA TYR A 861 27.58 14.34 -1.90
C TYR A 861 27.22 14.19 -3.39
N SER A 862 28.16 14.37 -4.31
CA SER A 862 27.91 14.19 -5.74
C SER A 862 28.02 12.72 -6.10
N CYS A 863 26.96 12.15 -6.70
CA CYS A 863 27.07 10.82 -7.32
C CYS A 863 28.29 10.76 -8.24
N PRO A 864 29.02 9.63 -8.29
CA PRO A 864 30.08 9.44 -9.28
C PRO A 864 29.51 9.57 -10.70
N ARG A 865 30.32 10.02 -11.65
CA ARG A 865 29.98 9.87 -13.07
C ARG A 865 30.15 8.41 -13.45
N ASP A 866 29.16 7.84 -14.13
CA ASP A 866 29.24 6.51 -14.71
C ASP A 866 28.97 6.61 -16.22
N SER A 867 30.00 6.38 -17.03
CA SER A 867 29.86 6.32 -18.50
C SER A 867 29.12 5.06 -18.96
N LYS A 868 28.97 4.05 -18.09
CA LYS A 868 28.24 2.82 -18.38
C LYS A 868 26.76 2.88 -17.99
N MET A 869 26.26 4.06 -17.57
CA MET A 869 24.85 4.24 -17.23
C MET A 869 23.95 4.12 -18.47
N GLU A 870 23.07 3.12 -18.46
CA GLU A 870 22.13 2.81 -19.54
C GLU A 870 20.69 2.91 -19.00
N VAL A 871 20.02 4.04 -19.24
CA VAL A 871 18.72 4.38 -18.62
C VAL A 871 17.83 5.23 -19.52
N SER A 872 16.54 4.88 -19.58
CA SER A 872 15.47 5.63 -20.23
C SER A 872 14.56 6.31 -19.21
N ALA A 873 13.99 7.46 -19.54
CA ALA A 873 12.83 8.01 -18.84
C ALA A 873 11.59 7.11 -19.09
N LEU A 874 10.72 6.99 -18.09
CA LEU A 874 9.50 6.17 -18.18
C LEU A 874 8.29 7.01 -18.58
N THR A 875 8.23 8.23 -18.07
CA THR A 875 7.13 9.17 -18.29
C THR A 875 7.55 10.28 -19.25
N HIS A 876 6.57 10.86 -19.97
CA HIS A 876 6.82 11.89 -20.98
C HIS A 876 5.54 12.64 -21.35
N ALA A 877 5.73 13.74 -22.08
CA ALA A 877 4.72 14.58 -22.68
C ALA A 877 3.84 13.81 -23.68
N LYS A 878 2.52 13.97 -23.59
CA LYS A 878 1.55 13.18 -24.37
C LYS A 878 1.00 13.90 -25.63
N TRP A 879 1.45 15.12 -25.94
CA TRP A 879 0.92 15.92 -27.06
C TRP A 879 1.25 15.36 -28.45
N TYR A 880 0.55 15.84 -29.50
CA TYR A 880 0.76 15.33 -30.86
C TYR A 880 2.20 15.61 -31.35
N GLY A 881 2.95 14.55 -31.65
CA GLY A 881 4.37 14.66 -32.02
C GLY A 881 5.27 15.10 -30.85
N ALA A 882 4.87 14.83 -29.61
CA ALA A 882 5.71 15.06 -28.44
C ALA A 882 7.06 14.33 -28.55
N PRO A 883 8.12 14.88 -27.96
CA PRO A 883 9.40 14.19 -27.83
C PRO A 883 9.26 12.84 -27.16
N ALA A 884 10.08 11.87 -27.60
CA ALA A 884 10.29 10.65 -26.86
C ALA A 884 10.84 10.93 -25.44
N PRO A 885 10.63 10.00 -24.50
CA PRO A 885 11.37 9.99 -23.24
C PRO A 885 12.88 10.18 -23.46
N VAL A 886 13.50 11.02 -22.63
CA VAL A 886 14.95 11.28 -22.65
C VAL A 886 15.74 10.07 -22.13
N PHE A 887 17.01 9.95 -22.53
CA PHE A 887 17.82 8.77 -22.20
C PHE A 887 19.33 9.05 -22.08
N ALA A 888 20.04 8.17 -21.38
CA ALA A 888 21.49 8.08 -21.38
C ALA A 888 21.93 6.64 -21.70
N ALA A 889 23.02 6.52 -22.45
CA ALA A 889 23.60 5.25 -22.88
C ALA A 889 25.12 5.41 -23.06
N PRO A 890 25.92 4.33 -22.97
CA PRO A 890 27.35 4.36 -23.27
C PRO A 890 27.59 4.61 -24.77
N ASP A 891 28.69 5.29 -25.14
CA ASP A 891 29.02 5.49 -26.56
C ASP A 891 29.21 4.15 -27.27
N ALA A 892 29.77 3.13 -26.60
CA ALA A 892 29.97 1.81 -27.17
C ALA A 892 28.67 1.12 -27.64
N VAL A 893 27.55 1.27 -26.91
CA VAL A 893 26.23 0.75 -27.33
C VAL A 893 25.72 1.47 -28.58
N LEU A 894 25.93 2.78 -28.66
CA LEU A 894 25.46 3.61 -29.76
C LEU A 894 26.37 3.49 -31.00
N GLU A 895 27.69 3.26 -30.85
CA GLU A 895 28.61 2.98 -31.94
C GLU A 895 28.38 1.59 -32.56
N GLU A 896 28.20 0.54 -31.74
CA GLU A 896 27.90 -0.82 -32.21
C GLU A 896 26.68 -0.85 -33.13
N ARG A 897 25.65 -0.07 -32.79
CA ARG A 897 24.39 0.04 -33.54
C ARG A 897 24.42 1.12 -34.64
N GLY A 898 25.55 1.79 -34.85
CA GLY A 898 25.72 2.80 -35.89
C GLY A 898 24.91 4.09 -35.70
N LEU A 899 24.55 4.41 -34.45
CA LEU A 899 23.66 5.51 -34.07
C LEU A 899 24.42 6.84 -33.86
N LEU A 900 25.75 6.81 -33.68
CA LEU A 900 26.58 8.01 -33.58
C LEU A 900 27.08 8.51 -34.94
N VAL A 901 27.08 9.83 -35.13
CA VAL A 901 27.62 10.50 -36.32
C VAL A 901 28.76 11.43 -35.91
N ASN A 902 30.00 10.94 -36.04
CA ASN A 902 31.23 11.58 -35.54
C ASN A 902 31.28 11.72 -34.00
N GLY A 903 30.77 10.74 -33.25
CA GLY A 903 30.72 10.79 -31.78
C GLY A 903 29.64 11.71 -31.21
N ALA A 904 28.64 12.06 -32.02
CA ALA A 904 27.48 12.85 -31.59
C ALA A 904 26.17 12.13 -31.93
N VAL A 905 25.20 12.23 -31.03
CA VAL A 905 23.85 11.70 -31.26
C VAL A 905 23.00 12.63 -32.12
N GLY A 906 21.89 12.10 -32.61
CA GLY A 906 20.90 12.82 -33.40
C GLY A 906 19.90 13.62 -32.56
N ARG A 907 18.64 13.67 -33.01
CA ARG A 907 17.53 14.40 -32.37
C ARG A 907 16.20 13.70 -32.60
N TRP A 908 15.18 14.10 -31.86
CA TRP A 908 13.80 13.78 -32.22
C TRP A 908 13.32 14.65 -33.40
N THR A 909 12.35 14.15 -34.17
CA THR A 909 11.51 14.99 -35.01
C THR A 909 10.05 14.77 -34.65
N ASN A 910 9.25 15.84 -34.69
CA ASN A 910 7.79 15.75 -34.53
C ASN A 910 7.04 15.57 -35.88
N ASN A 911 7.78 15.38 -36.98
CA ASN A 911 7.22 15.12 -38.30
C ASN A 911 6.66 13.69 -38.43
N GLY A 912 5.91 13.44 -39.50
CA GLY A 912 5.31 12.13 -39.77
C GLY A 912 3.96 11.93 -39.09
N HIS A 913 3.47 10.69 -39.13
CA HIS A 913 2.22 10.27 -38.51
C HIS A 913 2.26 8.75 -38.31
N CYS A 914 1.87 8.30 -37.12
CA CYS A 914 1.70 6.88 -36.81
C CYS A 914 0.26 6.48 -37.16
N ASN A 915 0.10 5.56 -38.12
CA ASN A 915 -1.22 5.12 -38.59
C ASN A 915 -2.00 4.43 -37.45
N ASP A 916 -1.29 3.57 -36.73
CA ASP A 916 -1.73 2.87 -35.55
C ASP A 916 -1.00 3.47 -34.34
N LYS A 917 -1.67 3.48 -33.18
CA LYS A 917 -1.08 3.97 -31.93
C LYS A 917 -0.70 2.77 -31.06
N PRO A 918 0.53 2.70 -30.52
CA PRO A 918 0.91 1.59 -29.64
C PRO A 918 0.10 1.67 -28.33
N GLU A 919 -0.66 0.63 -28.01
CA GLU A 919 -1.31 0.49 -26.71
C GLU A 919 -0.32 -0.05 -25.67
N ASN A 920 0.59 -0.93 -26.09
CA ASN A 920 1.73 -1.45 -25.33
C ASN A 920 3.07 -1.15 -26.04
N VAL A 921 4.19 -1.25 -25.31
CA VAL A 921 5.56 -1.14 -25.84
C VAL A 921 6.49 -2.19 -25.21
N ASP A 922 7.56 -2.53 -25.92
CA ASP A 922 8.57 -3.49 -25.47
C ASP A 922 9.41 -2.87 -24.33
N THR A 923 9.20 -3.38 -23.11
CA THR A 923 9.84 -2.94 -21.87
C THR A 923 11.24 -3.50 -21.66
N SER A 924 11.61 -4.59 -22.32
CA SER A 924 12.98 -5.12 -22.33
C SER A 924 13.93 -4.21 -23.08
N LYS A 925 13.40 -3.53 -24.11
CA LYS A 925 14.11 -2.52 -24.92
C LYS A 925 14.09 -1.14 -24.26
N GLN A 926 15.25 -0.50 -24.28
CA GLN A 926 15.42 0.92 -24.00
C GLN A 926 14.71 1.79 -25.05
N VAL A 927 14.41 3.04 -24.72
CA VAL A 927 13.57 3.91 -25.57
C VAL A 927 14.14 4.13 -26.97
N TRP A 928 15.47 4.12 -27.13
CA TRP A 928 16.16 4.30 -28.41
C TRP A 928 16.25 3.03 -29.28
N GLU A 929 15.90 1.86 -28.74
CA GLU A 929 15.94 0.57 -29.44
C GLU A 929 14.59 0.16 -30.05
N ARG A 930 13.50 0.82 -29.64
CA ARG A 930 12.13 0.50 -30.04
C ARG A 930 11.82 0.96 -31.47
N ASP A 931 10.99 0.20 -32.17
CA ASP A 931 10.57 0.46 -33.55
C ASP A 931 10.02 1.90 -33.74
N GLU A 932 10.14 2.43 -34.96
CA GLU A 932 9.45 3.66 -35.34
C GLU A 932 7.93 3.52 -35.08
N CYS A 933 7.33 4.56 -34.49
CA CYS A 933 5.95 4.55 -34.00
C CYS A 933 5.62 3.59 -32.83
N LYS A 934 6.60 2.95 -32.18
CA LYS A 934 6.42 2.14 -30.95
C LYS A 934 7.32 2.57 -29.78
N VAL A 935 7.80 3.82 -29.80
CA VAL A 935 8.78 4.35 -28.83
C VAL A 935 8.15 4.50 -27.44
N TYR A 936 6.89 4.92 -27.38
CA TYR A 936 6.12 5.13 -26.16
C TYR A 936 4.62 4.91 -26.39
N VAL A 937 3.87 4.55 -25.34
CA VAL A 937 2.42 4.27 -25.41
C VAL A 937 1.64 5.51 -25.88
N GLY A 938 0.75 5.31 -26.85
CA GLY A 938 -0.10 6.35 -27.41
C GLY A 938 0.58 7.30 -28.41
N GLN A 939 1.79 6.99 -28.88
CA GLN A 939 2.52 7.76 -29.91
C GLN A 939 1.66 8.00 -31.17
N GLN A 940 1.76 9.21 -31.74
CA GLN A 940 0.88 9.67 -32.85
C GLN A 940 1.64 10.25 -34.04
N ALA A 941 2.89 10.65 -33.82
CA ALA A 941 3.82 11.17 -34.81
C ALA A 941 5.22 11.22 -34.18
N GLY A 942 6.22 11.49 -35.03
CA GLY A 942 7.60 11.69 -34.62
C GLY A 942 8.42 10.42 -34.49
N SER A 943 9.73 10.58 -34.66
CA SER A 943 10.73 9.51 -34.60
C SER A 943 12.14 10.08 -34.38
N PHE A 944 13.10 9.20 -34.06
CA PHE A 944 14.51 9.57 -33.92
C PHE A 944 15.18 9.75 -35.29
N ILE A 945 15.97 10.81 -35.44
CA ILE A 945 16.83 11.04 -36.60
C ILE A 945 18.28 11.08 -36.11
N TRP A 946 19.05 10.05 -36.44
CA TRP A 946 20.47 9.91 -36.10
C TRP A 946 21.37 10.66 -37.10
N ASP A 947 21.32 11.99 -37.05
CA ASP A 947 22.03 12.91 -37.97
C ASP A 947 23.23 13.65 -37.34
N GLY A 948 23.58 13.35 -36.09
CA GLY A 948 24.64 14.03 -35.32
C GLY A 948 24.30 15.46 -34.89
N SER A 949 23.05 15.90 -35.06
CA SER A 949 22.66 17.30 -34.85
C SER A 949 22.66 17.76 -33.38
N SER A 950 22.78 16.86 -32.40
CA SER A 950 23.02 17.25 -31.00
C SER A 950 24.44 17.74 -30.72
N GLN A 951 25.40 17.49 -31.62
CA GLN A 951 26.82 17.90 -31.54
C GLN A 951 27.66 17.31 -30.38
N GLU A 952 27.03 16.69 -29.38
CA GLU A 952 27.65 15.94 -28.28
C GLU A 952 27.01 14.53 -28.14
N SER A 953 27.57 13.68 -27.29
CA SER A 953 27.04 12.37 -26.90
C SER A 953 26.10 12.47 -25.67
N VAL A 954 25.39 11.38 -25.35
CA VAL A 954 24.64 11.16 -24.09
C VAL A 954 25.37 10.29 -23.06
N GLU A 955 26.61 9.90 -23.32
CA GLU A 955 27.43 9.14 -22.36
C GLU A 955 27.65 9.94 -21.06
N GLY A 956 27.49 9.28 -19.90
CA GLY A 956 27.68 9.91 -18.58
C GLY A 956 26.59 10.91 -18.16
N CYS A 957 25.48 10.97 -18.92
CA CYS A 957 24.28 11.74 -18.58
C CYS A 957 23.39 10.96 -17.58
N GLY A 958 22.05 11.08 -17.63
CA GLY A 958 21.16 10.35 -16.71
C GLY A 958 20.55 11.18 -15.57
N TRP A 959 21.05 12.42 -15.39
CA TRP A 959 20.80 13.28 -14.23
C TRP A 959 19.74 14.37 -14.46
N TRP A 960 18.82 14.14 -15.40
CA TRP A 960 17.69 15.04 -15.69
C TRP A 960 16.66 15.05 -14.55
N GLY A 961 15.73 16.00 -14.59
CA GLY A 961 14.70 16.21 -13.58
C GLY A 961 13.84 14.99 -13.32
N ARG A 962 13.70 14.61 -12.04
CA ARG A 962 12.80 13.53 -11.58
C ARG A 962 11.98 13.92 -10.37
N GLY A 963 10.83 13.28 -10.22
CA GLY A 963 9.90 13.55 -9.12
C GLY A 963 9.27 14.94 -9.20
N VAL A 964 8.44 15.26 -8.21
CA VAL A 964 7.38 16.26 -8.34
C VAL A 964 7.86 17.72 -8.48
N ILE A 965 9.11 18.03 -8.10
CA ILE A 965 9.76 19.36 -8.30
C ILE A 965 11.00 19.25 -9.23
N GLN A 966 11.15 18.15 -9.96
CA GLN A 966 12.22 17.95 -10.97
C GLN A 966 13.63 18.02 -10.37
N THR A 967 13.90 17.15 -9.41
CA THR A 967 15.23 16.95 -8.80
C THR A 967 16.24 16.60 -9.89
N THR A 968 17.26 17.45 -10.06
CA THR A 968 18.17 17.45 -11.21
C THR A 968 19.64 17.49 -10.76
N GLY A 969 20.52 16.74 -11.41
CA GLY A 969 21.99 16.82 -11.26
C GLY A 969 22.61 16.00 -10.13
N ARG A 970 23.87 15.56 -10.34
CA ARG A 970 24.55 14.54 -9.50
C ARG A 970 24.60 14.86 -8.00
N GLN A 971 24.74 16.13 -7.63
CA GLN A 971 24.71 16.55 -6.22
C GLN A 971 23.36 16.34 -5.55
N ASN A 972 22.25 16.62 -6.23
CA ASN A 972 20.91 16.48 -5.64
C ASN A 972 20.54 15.00 -5.49
N PHE A 973 20.74 14.20 -6.54
CA PHE A 973 20.57 12.75 -6.48
C PHE A 973 21.50 12.10 -5.43
N GLY A 974 22.75 12.53 -5.35
CA GLY A 974 23.70 11.96 -4.40
C GLY A 974 23.44 12.34 -2.95
N THR A 975 22.98 13.57 -2.70
CA THR A 975 22.56 14.00 -1.35
C THR A 975 21.30 13.23 -0.91
N LEU A 976 20.33 13.04 -1.82
CA LEU A 976 19.17 12.16 -1.59
C LEU A 976 19.61 10.73 -1.25
N ASN A 977 20.51 10.16 -2.06
CA ASN A 977 21.04 8.81 -1.90
C ASN A 977 21.90 8.62 -0.64
N HIS A 978 22.49 9.68 -0.10
CA HIS A 978 23.25 9.62 1.15
C HIS A 978 22.36 9.50 2.39
N TYR A 979 21.23 10.21 2.42
CA TYR A 979 20.36 10.25 3.60
C TYR A 979 19.14 9.32 3.53
N LEU A 980 18.71 8.90 2.33
CA LEU A 980 17.54 8.01 2.15
C LEU A 980 17.88 6.64 1.59
N GLY A 981 18.84 6.57 0.66
CA GLY A 981 19.24 5.34 -0.04
C GLY A 981 20.54 4.74 0.48
N ARG A 982 21.15 3.88 -0.34
CA ARG A 982 22.49 3.33 -0.12
C ARG A 982 23.54 4.39 -0.36
N SER A 983 24.02 5.02 0.72
CA SER A 983 25.01 6.10 0.65
C SER A 983 26.20 5.79 -0.25
N HIS A 984 26.41 6.69 -1.22
CA HIS A 984 27.56 6.66 -2.13
C HIS A 984 28.82 7.33 -1.54
N VAL A 985 28.67 8.04 -0.41
CA VAL A 985 29.73 8.85 0.21
C VAL A 985 30.76 7.96 0.90
N ASP A 986 32.04 8.31 0.71
CA ASP A 986 33.16 7.61 1.31
C ASP A 986 33.15 7.74 2.86
N PRO A 987 33.21 6.62 3.62
CA PRO A 987 33.31 6.67 5.08
C PRO A 987 34.50 7.49 5.61
N GLU A 988 35.60 7.60 4.85
CA GLU A 988 36.76 8.40 5.27
C GLU A 988 36.49 9.92 5.17
N ASN A 989 35.52 10.35 4.37
CA ASN A 989 35.14 11.77 4.25
C ASN A 989 34.25 12.26 5.42
N ILE A 990 33.64 11.36 6.19
CA ILE A 990 32.65 11.70 7.22
C ILE A 990 33.31 12.53 8.33
N GLY A 991 32.68 13.64 8.70
CA GLY A 991 33.21 14.63 9.65
C GLY A 991 34.28 15.57 9.09
N GLN A 992 34.72 15.40 7.84
CA GLN A 992 35.63 16.35 7.19
C GLN A 992 34.86 17.56 6.63
N THR A 993 35.49 18.73 6.59
CA THR A 993 34.96 19.90 5.87
C THR A 993 35.56 19.95 4.46
N ILE A 994 34.76 19.58 3.46
CA ILE A 994 35.12 19.58 2.04
C ILE A 994 34.42 20.76 1.36
N ASP A 995 35.21 21.67 0.80
CA ASP A 995 34.73 22.85 0.06
C ASP A 995 33.67 23.71 0.80
N GLY A 996 33.83 23.81 2.13
CA GLY A 996 32.99 24.61 3.03
C GLY A 996 31.82 23.84 3.65
N VAL A 997 31.46 22.67 3.11
CA VAL A 997 30.44 21.79 3.66
C VAL A 997 31.11 20.76 4.59
N THR A 998 30.59 20.56 5.79
CA THR A 998 31.02 19.44 6.64
C THR A 998 30.18 18.21 6.30
N VAL A 999 30.83 17.09 6.01
CA VAL A 999 30.15 15.87 5.59
C VAL A 999 29.58 15.18 6.83
N GLU A 1000 28.25 15.11 6.92
CA GLU A 1000 27.55 14.37 7.96
C GLU A 1000 27.58 12.85 7.71
N ALA A 1001 27.22 12.06 8.72
CA ALA A 1001 27.09 10.62 8.59
C ALA A 1001 25.73 10.25 7.98
N PRO A 1002 25.64 9.19 7.15
CA PRO A 1002 24.36 8.68 6.70
C PRO A 1002 23.59 8.07 7.88
N PRO A 1003 22.25 7.97 7.83
CA PRO A 1003 21.50 7.22 8.84
C PRO A 1003 21.96 5.77 8.90
N ALA A 1004 22.02 5.19 10.10
CA ALA A 1004 22.39 3.79 10.29
C ALA A 1004 21.35 2.79 9.73
N ASN A 1005 20.15 3.27 9.44
CA ASN A 1005 19.03 2.54 8.85
C ASN A 1005 18.24 3.52 7.95
N PRO A 1006 18.72 3.82 6.72
CA PRO A 1006 18.06 4.72 5.79
C PRO A 1006 16.68 4.18 5.39
N LEU A 1007 15.71 5.07 5.17
CA LEU A 1007 14.31 4.67 4.94
C LEU A 1007 14.10 3.81 3.69
N TYR A 1008 14.95 4.02 2.67
CA TYR A 1008 14.92 3.30 1.39
C TYR A 1008 16.28 2.60 1.15
N ALA A 1009 16.74 1.87 2.16
CA ALA A 1009 18.07 1.26 2.20
C ALA A 1009 18.34 0.19 1.12
N GLU A 1010 17.30 -0.23 0.39
CA GLU A 1010 17.35 -1.08 -0.80
C GLU A 1010 17.62 -0.30 -2.09
N LEU A 1011 17.32 1.01 -2.15
CA LEU A 1011 17.48 1.84 -3.34
C LEU A 1011 18.90 2.47 -3.46
N ASP A 1012 19.41 2.63 -4.68
CA ASP A 1012 20.65 3.38 -4.97
C ASP A 1012 20.42 4.38 -6.12
N PHE A 1013 20.00 5.59 -5.78
CA PHE A 1013 19.71 6.65 -6.75
C PHE A 1013 20.95 7.21 -7.48
N CYS A 1014 22.16 6.81 -7.09
CA CYS A 1014 23.37 7.12 -7.86
C CYS A 1014 23.68 6.09 -8.95
N THR A 1015 23.20 4.86 -8.82
CA THR A 1015 23.44 3.81 -9.83
C THR A 1015 22.20 3.64 -10.73
N ASN A 1016 20.99 3.77 -10.18
CA ASN A 1016 19.76 3.94 -10.96
C ASN A 1016 18.95 5.16 -10.46
N PRO A 1017 19.17 6.37 -11.02
CA PRO A 1017 18.35 7.54 -10.68
C PRO A 1017 16.88 7.40 -11.12
N GLY A 1018 16.57 6.47 -12.04
CA GLY A 1018 15.21 6.18 -12.51
C GLY A 1018 14.26 5.68 -11.42
N LEU A 1019 14.77 5.11 -10.33
CA LEU A 1019 13.99 4.61 -9.18
C LEU A 1019 13.01 5.65 -8.61
N ILE A 1020 13.29 6.94 -8.72
CA ILE A 1020 12.39 8.04 -8.29
C ILE A 1020 11.05 8.04 -9.08
N CYS A 1021 11.04 7.48 -10.29
CA CYS A 1021 9.91 7.45 -11.20
C CYS A 1021 9.47 6.04 -11.62
N SER A 1022 10.24 4.99 -11.31
CA SER A 1022 9.91 3.60 -11.62
C SER A 1022 9.27 2.84 -10.46
N SER A 1023 9.68 3.09 -9.22
CA SER A 1023 9.33 2.24 -8.08
C SER A 1023 7.82 2.14 -7.87
N GLU A 1024 7.29 0.93 -7.99
CA GLU A 1024 5.91 0.59 -7.69
C GLU A 1024 5.75 0.07 -6.25
N GLU A 1025 6.83 -0.38 -5.59
CA GLU A 1025 6.80 -0.64 -4.14
C GLU A 1025 6.79 0.66 -3.30
N ASN A 1026 7.62 1.65 -3.66
CA ASN A 1026 7.86 2.87 -2.87
C ASN A 1026 7.35 4.12 -3.59
N LYS A 1027 6.10 4.11 -4.05
CA LYS A 1027 5.53 5.13 -4.95
C LYS A 1027 5.71 6.56 -4.42
N GLU A 1028 5.63 6.76 -3.12
CA GLU A 1028 5.84 8.06 -2.46
C GLU A 1028 7.21 8.70 -2.71
N ILE A 1029 8.23 7.94 -3.16
CA ILE A 1029 9.56 8.47 -3.48
C ILE A 1029 9.53 9.63 -4.49
N LYS A 1030 8.57 9.60 -5.42
CA LYS A 1030 8.35 10.65 -6.44
C LYS A 1030 7.95 12.00 -5.81
N TRP A 1031 7.34 11.96 -4.61
CA TRP A 1031 7.02 13.14 -3.79
C TRP A 1031 8.17 13.46 -2.84
N ILE A 1032 8.77 12.46 -2.20
CA ILE A 1032 9.88 12.63 -1.25
C ILE A 1032 11.08 13.33 -1.90
N ALA A 1033 11.41 13.06 -3.16
CA ALA A 1033 12.47 13.78 -3.86
C ALA A 1033 12.25 15.31 -3.90
N GLY A 1034 10.99 15.75 -4.06
CA GLY A 1034 10.60 17.16 -4.00
C GLY A 1034 10.49 17.70 -2.57
N LEU A 1035 9.95 16.90 -1.64
CA LEU A 1035 9.83 17.27 -0.21
C LEU A 1035 11.22 17.40 0.45
N PHE A 1036 12.19 16.58 0.06
CA PHE A 1036 13.58 16.66 0.51
C PHE A 1036 14.22 17.99 0.09
N TYR A 1037 14.08 18.37 -1.18
CA TYR A 1037 14.48 19.71 -1.64
C TYR A 1037 13.73 20.82 -0.88
N TRP A 1038 12.44 20.65 -0.62
CA TRP A 1038 11.64 21.62 0.12
C TRP A 1038 12.15 21.87 1.55
N VAL A 1039 12.42 20.82 2.33
CA VAL A 1039 12.89 20.98 3.72
C VAL A 1039 14.32 21.53 3.77
N THR A 1040 15.20 21.10 2.86
CA THR A 1040 16.62 21.51 2.84
C THR A 1040 16.86 22.88 2.20
N SER A 1041 16.01 23.33 1.26
CA SER A 1041 16.27 24.53 0.44
C SER A 1041 15.21 25.63 0.58
N VAL A 1042 13.96 25.29 0.94
CA VAL A 1042 12.84 26.25 1.03
C VAL A 1042 12.49 26.57 2.49
N GLN A 1043 12.28 25.56 3.33
CA GLN A 1043 11.99 25.76 4.76
C GLN A 1043 13.24 26.18 5.56
N ALA A 1044 14.42 25.69 5.16
CA ALA A 1044 15.71 26.05 5.73
C ALA A 1044 16.42 27.24 5.03
N TYR A 1045 15.77 27.94 4.09
CA TYR A 1045 16.38 29.04 3.33
C TYR A 1045 17.01 30.11 4.24
N ASN A 1046 18.27 30.44 3.97
CA ASN A 1046 19.01 31.51 4.61
C ASN A 1046 19.80 32.35 3.59
N ASP A 1047 20.05 33.61 3.94
CA ASP A 1047 20.87 34.55 3.15
C ASP A 1047 21.70 35.40 4.15
N GLU A 1048 22.58 34.75 4.91
CA GLU A 1048 23.29 35.37 6.03
C GLU A 1048 24.20 36.53 5.58
N GLY A 1049 23.77 37.76 5.88
CA GLY A 1049 24.46 38.99 5.47
C GLY A 1049 24.17 39.45 4.04
N GLY A 1050 23.28 38.76 3.33
CA GLY A 1050 22.82 39.14 1.99
C GLY A 1050 21.59 40.06 1.98
N GLN A 1051 20.87 40.09 0.86
CA GLN A 1051 19.72 40.96 0.62
C GLN A 1051 18.47 40.50 1.38
N TYR A 1052 18.32 39.19 1.56
CA TYR A 1052 17.15 38.52 2.12
C TYR A 1052 17.43 37.96 3.53
N SER A 1053 18.42 38.50 4.24
CA SER A 1053 18.79 38.10 5.60
C SER A 1053 17.66 38.24 6.63
N ASP A 1054 16.66 39.09 6.34
CA ASP A 1054 15.43 39.26 7.13
C ASP A 1054 14.25 38.37 6.63
N TRP A 1055 14.45 37.47 5.68
CA TRP A 1055 13.45 36.49 5.26
C TRP A 1055 13.52 35.21 6.11
N ASN A 1056 12.37 34.58 6.37
CA ASN A 1056 12.30 33.27 7.02
C ASN A 1056 10.95 32.60 6.75
N TYR A 1057 10.98 31.36 6.24
CA TYR A 1057 9.80 30.60 5.84
C TYR A 1057 8.72 30.54 6.93
N TYR A 1058 9.09 30.16 8.15
CA TYR A 1058 8.13 30.01 9.26
C TYR A 1058 7.50 31.35 9.68
N ARG A 1059 8.27 32.45 9.65
CA ARG A 1059 7.75 33.79 9.94
C ARG A 1059 6.77 34.26 8.88
N GLU A 1060 7.09 34.06 7.61
CA GLU A 1060 6.28 34.53 6.50
C GLU A 1060 5.01 33.69 6.28
N LEU A 1061 5.08 32.37 6.49
CA LEU A 1061 3.91 31.49 6.54
C LEU A 1061 2.95 31.90 7.66
N LYS A 1062 3.46 32.06 8.90
CA LYS A 1062 2.64 32.49 10.05
C LYS A 1062 2.01 33.86 9.78
N LYS A 1063 2.78 34.83 9.29
CA LYS A 1063 2.31 36.18 8.89
C LYS A 1063 1.21 36.15 7.83
N TYR A 1064 1.22 35.20 6.88
CA TYR A 1064 0.13 35.02 5.91
C TYR A 1064 -1.14 34.46 6.56
N VAL A 1065 -1.02 33.44 7.42
CA VAL A 1065 -2.16 32.80 8.11
C VAL A 1065 -2.76 33.73 9.18
N ASP A 1066 -1.94 34.30 10.05
CA ASP A 1066 -2.33 35.24 11.09
C ASP A 1066 -2.87 36.56 10.49
N GLY A 1067 -2.40 36.90 9.28
CA GLY A 1067 -2.94 37.98 8.43
C GLY A 1067 -4.29 37.66 7.78
N GLY A 1068 -4.86 36.48 8.01
CA GLY A 1068 -6.18 36.08 7.49
C GLY A 1068 -6.16 35.63 6.03
N LEU A 1069 -5.10 34.97 5.59
CA LEU A 1069 -4.93 34.38 4.23
C LEU A 1069 -5.01 35.41 3.09
N GLN A 1070 -4.57 36.64 3.34
CA GLN A 1070 -4.67 37.77 2.40
C GLN A 1070 -3.41 37.96 1.53
N GLY A 1071 -3.59 38.07 0.22
CA GLY A 1071 -2.55 38.41 -0.75
C GLY A 1071 -1.66 37.23 -1.18
N SER A 1072 -0.61 37.54 -1.97
CA SER A 1072 0.24 36.53 -2.62
C SER A 1072 1.70 36.49 -2.17
N GLN A 1073 2.17 37.42 -1.33
CA GLN A 1073 3.61 37.59 -1.04
C GLN A 1073 4.30 36.28 -0.60
N PHE A 1074 3.69 35.51 0.32
CA PHE A 1074 4.28 34.26 0.80
C PHE A 1074 4.47 33.22 -0.32
N ILE A 1075 3.51 33.08 -1.25
CA ILE A 1075 3.65 32.15 -2.38
C ILE A 1075 4.55 32.71 -3.47
N ASP A 1076 4.63 34.03 -3.62
CA ASP A 1076 5.55 34.71 -4.54
C ASP A 1076 7.00 34.47 -4.13
N ASP A 1077 7.34 34.72 -2.86
CA ASP A 1077 8.65 34.48 -2.26
C ASP A 1077 9.06 33.00 -2.42
N VAL A 1078 8.17 32.07 -2.05
CA VAL A 1078 8.40 30.63 -2.14
C VAL A 1078 8.58 30.16 -3.58
N SER A 1079 7.81 30.70 -4.53
CA SER A 1079 7.99 30.42 -5.97
C SER A 1079 9.31 30.97 -6.50
N GLY A 1080 9.78 32.10 -5.94
CA GLY A 1080 11.11 32.65 -6.14
C GLY A 1080 12.22 31.70 -5.70
N ILE A 1081 12.15 31.16 -4.49
CA ILE A 1081 13.17 30.22 -3.99
C ILE A 1081 13.22 28.97 -4.88
N VAL A 1082 12.07 28.37 -5.19
CA VAL A 1082 11.99 27.11 -5.97
C VAL A 1082 12.44 27.30 -7.43
N ASN A 1083 12.04 28.38 -8.09
CA ASN A 1083 12.33 28.57 -9.52
C ASN A 1083 13.64 29.33 -9.80
N ARG A 1084 14.14 30.10 -8.83
CA ARG A 1084 15.23 31.08 -9.02
C ARG A 1084 16.24 31.18 -7.87
N GLY A 1085 15.99 30.57 -6.71
CA GLY A 1085 16.92 30.55 -5.57
C GLY A 1085 16.90 31.79 -4.67
N CYS A 1086 15.89 32.65 -4.76
CA CYS A 1086 15.74 33.79 -3.85
C CYS A 1086 14.26 34.16 -3.61
N PRO A 1087 13.87 34.71 -2.44
CA PRO A 1087 12.49 35.10 -2.15
C PRO A 1087 12.11 36.44 -2.81
N ASP A 1088 12.09 36.45 -4.13
CA ASP A 1088 11.59 37.54 -4.98
C ASP A 1088 11.09 36.95 -6.32
N LEU A 1089 10.21 37.68 -7.02
CA LEU A 1089 9.77 37.33 -8.38
C LEU A 1089 10.83 37.65 -9.44
N THR A 1090 11.82 38.50 -9.13
CA THR A 1090 12.97 38.81 -10.00
C THR A 1090 14.28 38.64 -9.23
N CYS A 1091 14.90 37.47 -9.36
CA CYS A 1091 16.23 37.20 -8.80
C CYS A 1091 17.36 37.59 -9.78
N SER A 1092 18.61 37.58 -9.31
CA SER A 1092 19.81 37.73 -10.16
C SER A 1092 19.93 36.63 -11.23
N THR A 1093 19.25 35.50 -11.02
CA THR A 1093 19.12 34.34 -11.91
C THR A 1093 17.94 34.45 -12.90
N GLY A 1094 17.14 35.53 -12.84
CA GLY A 1094 16.03 35.82 -13.76
C GLY A 1094 14.65 35.91 -13.08
N ASP A 1095 13.62 36.15 -13.90
CA ASP A 1095 12.22 36.28 -13.46
C ASP A 1095 11.54 34.91 -13.27
N VAL A 1096 10.72 34.75 -12.23
CA VAL A 1096 10.01 33.50 -11.93
C VAL A 1096 9.05 33.11 -13.07
N HIS A 1097 9.13 31.85 -13.51
CA HIS A 1097 8.29 31.29 -14.56
C HIS A 1097 6.87 30.95 -14.04
N ASN A 1098 5.83 31.33 -14.79
CA ASN A 1098 4.42 31.01 -14.54
C ASN A 1098 3.90 31.39 -13.13
N VAL A 1099 4.25 32.60 -12.66
CA VAL A 1099 3.80 33.17 -11.37
C VAL A 1099 2.29 33.17 -11.22
N LYS A 1100 1.55 33.47 -12.30
CA LYS A 1100 0.07 33.52 -12.27
C LYS A 1100 -0.50 32.14 -11.97
N GLU A 1101 -0.01 31.12 -12.67
CA GLU A 1101 -0.45 29.74 -12.56
C GLU A 1101 -0.08 29.16 -11.18
N ARG A 1102 1.12 29.45 -10.65
CA ARG A 1102 1.50 29.08 -9.27
C ARG A 1102 0.57 29.70 -8.21
N ARG A 1103 0.19 30.97 -8.36
CA ARG A 1103 -0.79 31.64 -7.46
C ARG A 1103 -2.18 31.03 -7.57
N GLU A 1104 -2.63 30.70 -8.78
CA GLU A 1104 -3.93 30.08 -9.03
C GLU A 1104 -3.96 28.65 -8.45
N ASN A 1105 -2.89 27.86 -8.61
CA ASN A 1105 -2.74 26.54 -7.97
C ASN A 1105 -2.76 26.64 -6.44
N PHE A 1106 -2.00 27.58 -5.85
CA PHE A 1106 -1.97 27.78 -4.40
C PHE A 1106 -3.35 28.11 -3.84
N LYS A 1107 -4.06 29.04 -4.48
CA LYS A 1107 -5.43 29.36 -4.12
C LYS A 1107 -6.36 28.14 -4.25
N LEU A 1108 -6.28 27.39 -5.35
CA LEU A 1108 -7.08 26.19 -5.58
C LEU A 1108 -6.87 25.14 -4.48
N VAL A 1109 -5.63 24.82 -4.12
CA VAL A 1109 -5.35 23.82 -3.06
C VAL A 1109 -5.81 24.30 -1.69
N LEU A 1110 -5.67 25.60 -1.37
CA LEU A 1110 -6.25 26.15 -0.14
C LEU A 1110 -7.77 26.01 -0.09
N GLU A 1111 -8.47 26.30 -1.20
CA GLU A 1111 -9.92 26.12 -1.31
C GLU A 1111 -10.32 24.64 -1.20
N LYS A 1112 -9.58 23.71 -1.82
CA LYS A 1112 -9.84 22.26 -1.72
C LYS A 1112 -9.57 21.70 -0.32
N LEU A 1113 -8.62 22.25 0.41
CA LEU A 1113 -8.37 21.95 1.83
C LEU A 1113 -9.31 22.72 2.78
N GLY A 1114 -10.33 23.41 2.28
CA GLY A 1114 -11.39 24.03 3.09
C GLY A 1114 -11.02 25.37 3.73
N LEU A 1115 -10.10 26.13 3.12
CA LEU A 1115 -9.71 27.49 3.55
C LEU A 1115 -10.27 28.57 2.62
N ASP A 1116 -10.33 29.82 3.11
CA ASP A 1116 -10.86 31.00 2.39
C ASP A 1116 -9.74 32.02 2.10
N PRO A 1117 -8.96 31.84 1.01
CA PRO A 1117 -7.86 32.74 0.61
C PRO A 1117 -8.35 33.97 -0.17
N ARG A 1118 -7.79 35.15 0.14
CA ARG A 1118 -8.37 36.47 -0.20
C ARG A 1118 -7.44 37.42 -0.95
#